data_AF-A0A2E7B2K2-F1
#
_entry.id   AF-A0A2E7B2K2-F1
#
_cell.length_a   1.000
_cell.length_b   1.000
_cell.length_c   1.000
_cell.angle_alpha   90.00
_cell.angle_beta   90.00
_cell.angle_gamma   90.00
#
_symmetry.space_group_name_H-M   'P 1'
#
loop_
_entity.id
_entity.type
_entity.pdbx_description
1 polymer ?
#
loop_
_entity_poly.entity_id
_entity_poly.type
_entity_poly.pdbx_seq_one_letter_code
_entity_poly.pdbx_strand_id
1 'polypeptide(L)'
;MNEQEVSYRIVLPNRETDYIQKGIVESQHPYELEMLEDMASRLQPGDRVLDVGANIGNHTMYLAAVAGAQVTAFEPNAPLATAIRQSAALNELSEAVSVIEAGAGREAGRAYFSTLKPENLGAQSLSLGDSIEASIKIVTLDDIEDPETIRMIKIDVEGMEMDVLRGAEKLLSSARPLLYVESRTYEEFEEISSYLRTLGYHLRDSFNKDITNLFTHKEELGADYDETLLRQLLRHRYYLKNGHDRRESIARDISGRLSFAWEKFHAEVERSKTLTAQIDELRAARESADSHANKANLQLETLRKDLDAAERDKKELTDSNAALNQQLRAETQRLEALRQDLHAAELREKELAETKTRKLLEHEKELASVRKELSETANALARAQAEIPTSGTAQKISGLAAELSKSRETLAAIQSAQAQTTPDGISTSLQHALVRDQDLRWTQPLLELFRLLKIKPVKLANAATALAKKRYVADPFARLLLASLAASVDPEPFRQKWLAFRLKDMGFNQMARQIIAALQGQVDFSASEQRVADHLLGRASSPPAKLPATSVKQTTPAAPLPSVRKPAAFRPAAPRTAKLPKDMKVALLCDEFSYLSFKDEFNAVTFEPSNWQEAFESNDFDLFFCESAWSGVDSDRRPWKGKVYASERFAKENRTELLGILDTCRERGIPTVFWNKEDPAHYEDRVHDFVKTAQLFDHVMTTAEECVPRYKDDYGCKSVAALPFATNPKLYNPIENGPRSRSATFAGSWYSYFPDRCADMETIFHGILDAGIELEIYDRYYGNPDPIHLFPDEFKPYIRKNVPADRVPDVFKSAVYGININSITDSTTMFARRAFELMSSNTFVISNYSRGMEEMFGDVVLFADKHPERLKSLSESDIERMRDEALHLVLEHHTYENRFLQVLDLAQIPYLTPATPLTLVADVRDDAGATAAIRRLETPPSTCKAQGNFCWSTRMSPTPRSPRFTKSTIATAWTSCRKAMH
;
A
#
# COMPACT_ATOMS: atom_id res chain seq x y z
N MET A 1 48.14 12.59 -18.27
CA MET A 1 48.11 12.93 -19.72
C MET A 1 47.38 14.25 -19.86
N ASN A 2 48.01 15.24 -20.45
CA ASN A 2 47.31 16.38 -21.08
C ASN A 2 47.69 16.35 -22.58
N GLU A 3 47.11 17.17 -23.46
CA GLU A 3 47.44 17.12 -24.90
C GLU A 3 48.92 17.49 -25.23
N GLN A 4 49.66 17.93 -24.22
CA GLN A 4 51.12 17.96 -24.20
C GLN A 4 51.61 16.97 -23.13
N GLU A 5 52.31 15.90 -23.52
CA GLU A 5 52.90 14.91 -22.61
C GLU A 5 54.14 15.46 -21.88
N VAL A 6 53.94 16.45 -21.01
CA VAL A 6 54.98 16.94 -20.10
C VAL A 6 55.22 15.91 -19.00
N SER A 7 56.48 15.52 -18.81
CA SER A 7 56.91 14.65 -17.72
C SER A 7 58.09 15.28 -16.99
N TYR A 8 58.09 15.17 -15.66
CA TYR A 8 59.15 15.70 -14.79
C TYR A 8 59.41 14.75 -13.63
N ARG A 9 60.59 14.88 -13.01
CA ARG A 9 61.04 14.09 -11.87
C ARG A 9 60.84 14.86 -10.57
N ILE A 10 60.47 14.16 -9.50
CA ILE A 10 60.36 14.76 -8.16
C ILE A 10 61.09 13.89 -7.14
N VAL A 11 61.80 14.54 -6.21
CA VAL A 11 62.53 13.87 -5.13
C VAL A 11 61.59 13.70 -3.94
N LEU A 12 61.36 12.45 -3.55
CA LEU A 12 60.42 12.07 -2.50
C LEU A 12 61.19 11.42 -1.34
N PRO A 13 61.79 12.23 -0.43
CA PRO A 13 62.73 11.75 0.59
C PRO A 13 62.07 10.84 1.66
N ASN A 14 60.76 10.92 1.84
CA ASN A 14 59.99 10.19 2.86
C ASN A 14 58.87 9.32 2.24
N ARG A 15 59.02 8.90 0.98
CA ARG A 15 58.03 8.11 0.21
C ARG A 15 57.50 6.82 0.86
N GLU A 16 58.16 6.34 1.92
CA GLU A 16 57.75 5.13 2.66
C GLU A 16 56.82 5.44 3.85
N THR A 17 56.88 6.66 4.39
CA THR A 17 56.13 7.10 5.59
C THR A 17 55.11 8.19 5.29
N ASP A 18 55.42 9.12 4.39
CA ASP A 18 54.55 10.25 4.04
C ASP A 18 53.46 9.84 3.03
N TYR A 19 52.20 10.21 3.31
CA TYR A 19 51.05 9.76 2.53
C TYR A 19 50.96 10.41 1.14
N ILE A 20 51.37 11.67 0.99
CA ILE A 20 51.36 12.40 -0.28
C ILE A 20 52.43 11.78 -1.19
N GLN A 21 53.64 11.65 -0.65
CA GLN A 21 54.78 11.07 -1.37
C GLN A 21 54.51 9.63 -1.80
N LYS A 22 53.91 8.83 -0.92
CA LYS A 22 53.46 7.47 -1.25
C LYS A 22 52.40 7.47 -2.35
N GLY A 23 51.40 8.35 -2.26
CA GLY A 23 50.36 8.50 -3.29
C GLY A 23 50.92 8.86 -4.67
N ILE A 24 51.92 9.74 -4.73
CA ILE A 24 52.63 10.10 -5.98
C ILE A 24 53.40 8.89 -6.53
N VAL A 25 54.10 8.12 -5.67
CA VAL A 25 54.80 6.90 -6.10
C VAL A 25 53.84 5.83 -6.63
N GLU A 26 52.71 5.61 -5.96
CA GLU A 26 51.74 4.57 -6.35
C GLU A 26 50.95 4.95 -7.61
N SER A 27 50.53 6.21 -7.74
CA SER A 27 49.74 6.69 -8.88
C SER A 27 50.58 7.08 -10.10
N GLN A 28 51.85 7.43 -9.92
CA GLN A 28 52.69 8.12 -10.92
C GLN A 28 52.08 9.45 -11.42
N HIS A 29 51.19 10.06 -10.63
CA HIS A 29 50.55 11.35 -10.91
C HIS A 29 50.84 12.35 -9.78
N PRO A 30 50.85 13.66 -10.07
CA PRO A 30 50.93 14.71 -9.04
C PRO A 30 49.75 14.62 -8.05
N TYR A 31 49.99 15.05 -6.81
CA TYR A 31 48.90 15.23 -5.85
C TYR A 31 48.04 16.45 -6.24
N GLU A 32 46.73 16.40 -6.00
CA GLU A 32 45.80 17.51 -6.27
C GLU A 32 45.75 17.99 -7.74
N LEU A 33 45.83 17.03 -8.67
CA LEU A 33 45.90 17.26 -10.10
C LEU A 33 44.82 18.23 -10.66
N GLU A 34 43.58 18.16 -10.16
CA GLU A 34 42.48 19.06 -10.58
C GLU A 34 42.79 20.53 -10.26
N MET A 35 43.31 20.82 -9.06
CA MET A 35 43.75 22.18 -8.69
C MET A 35 44.97 22.60 -9.50
N LEU A 36 45.93 21.69 -9.73
CA LEU A 36 47.12 21.96 -10.53
C LEU A 36 46.79 22.31 -11.99
N GLU A 37 45.83 21.61 -12.58
CA GLU A 37 45.33 21.88 -13.94
C GLU A 37 44.61 23.22 -14.01
N ASP A 38 43.77 23.55 -13.02
CA ASP A 38 43.13 24.87 -12.90
C ASP A 38 44.16 26.00 -12.75
N MET A 39 45.13 25.86 -11.84
CA MET A 39 46.22 26.83 -11.66
C MET A 39 47.02 27.03 -12.95
N ALA A 40 47.45 25.95 -13.60
CA ALA A 40 48.23 26.04 -14.84
C ALA A 40 47.43 26.68 -15.99
N SER A 41 46.12 26.43 -16.07
CA SER A 41 45.25 27.02 -17.11
C SER A 41 45.13 28.56 -17.01
N ARG A 42 45.44 29.14 -15.85
CA ARG A 42 45.32 30.57 -15.54
C ARG A 42 46.65 31.34 -15.63
N LEU A 43 47.75 30.63 -15.90
CA LEU A 43 49.11 31.17 -15.99
C LEU A 43 49.57 31.21 -17.44
N GLN A 44 50.56 32.06 -17.71
CA GLN A 44 51.35 32.08 -18.94
C GLN A 44 52.81 31.74 -18.64
N PRO A 45 53.58 31.21 -19.60
CA PRO A 45 55.01 30.96 -19.42
C PRO A 45 55.75 32.25 -19.03
N GLY A 46 56.49 32.20 -17.92
CA GLY A 46 57.18 33.34 -17.32
C GLY A 46 56.39 34.08 -16.22
N ASP A 47 55.11 33.78 -16.00
CA ASP A 47 54.35 34.35 -14.87
C ASP A 47 55.00 33.95 -13.53
N ARG A 48 55.06 34.91 -12.59
CA ARG A 48 55.64 34.66 -11.26
C ARG A 48 54.57 34.14 -10.28
N VAL A 49 54.90 33.05 -9.61
CA VAL A 49 54.02 32.36 -8.65
C VAL A 49 54.75 32.19 -7.32
N LEU A 50 54.03 32.37 -6.22
CA LEU A 50 54.52 32.04 -4.87
C LEU A 50 53.86 30.74 -4.40
N ASP A 51 54.67 29.75 -4.05
CA ASP A 51 54.24 28.47 -3.44
C ASP A 51 54.61 28.51 -1.95
N VAL A 52 53.66 28.93 -1.11
CA VAL A 52 53.89 29.17 0.32
C VAL A 52 53.47 27.93 1.11
N GLY A 53 54.45 27.32 1.79
CA GLY A 53 54.36 25.96 2.33
C GLY A 53 54.47 24.92 1.22
N ALA A 54 55.61 24.94 0.51
CA ALA A 54 55.80 24.12 -0.68
C ALA A 54 55.95 22.61 -0.39
N ASN A 55 56.29 22.22 0.85
CA ASN A 55 56.50 20.84 1.28
C ASN A 55 57.53 20.14 0.36
N ILE A 56 57.16 19.06 -0.33
CA ILE A 56 58.02 18.37 -1.31
C ILE A 56 58.16 19.09 -2.67
N GLY A 57 57.47 20.22 -2.87
CA GLY A 57 57.43 20.94 -4.14
C GLY A 57 56.50 20.34 -5.18
N ASN A 58 55.42 19.67 -4.78
CA ASN A 58 54.41 19.12 -5.70
C ASN A 58 53.86 20.20 -6.65
N HIS A 59 53.39 21.31 -6.06
CA HIS A 59 52.88 22.47 -6.79
C HIS A 59 54.01 23.19 -7.53
N THR A 60 55.11 23.53 -6.83
CA THR A 60 56.32 24.13 -7.41
C THR A 60 56.77 23.46 -8.70
N MET A 61 56.96 22.14 -8.69
CA MET A 61 57.48 21.41 -9.84
C MET A 61 56.46 21.31 -10.98
N TYR A 62 55.17 21.13 -10.68
CA TYR A 62 54.12 21.10 -11.71
C TYR A 62 54.02 22.45 -12.43
N LEU A 63 53.94 23.55 -11.68
CA LEU A 63 53.73 24.89 -12.26
C LEU A 63 54.96 25.35 -13.07
N ALA A 64 56.18 25.04 -12.60
CA ALA A 64 57.40 25.32 -13.35
C ALA A 64 57.53 24.44 -14.62
N ALA A 65 57.23 23.14 -14.53
CA ALA A 65 57.42 22.22 -15.67
C ALA A 65 56.28 22.28 -16.71
N VAL A 66 55.03 22.44 -16.28
CA VAL A 66 53.84 22.33 -17.12
C VAL A 66 53.34 23.70 -17.58
N ALA A 67 53.26 24.70 -16.68
CA ALA A 67 52.82 26.05 -17.05
C ALA A 67 53.99 26.96 -17.50
N GLY A 68 55.25 26.54 -17.27
CA GLY A 68 56.43 27.36 -17.55
C GLY A 68 56.57 28.58 -16.63
N ALA A 69 55.97 28.52 -15.44
CA ALA A 69 55.96 29.63 -14.47
C ALA A 69 57.31 29.79 -13.75
N GLN A 70 57.62 31.00 -13.30
CA GLN A 70 58.71 31.26 -12.36
C GLN A 70 58.17 31.12 -10.93
N VAL A 71 58.54 30.04 -10.23
CA VAL A 71 58.00 29.73 -8.90
C VAL A 71 59.00 30.07 -7.80
N THR A 72 58.56 30.84 -6.80
CA THR A 72 59.27 31.03 -5.54
C THR A 72 58.61 30.20 -4.46
N ALA A 73 59.28 29.13 -4.05
CA ALA A 73 58.85 28.20 -3.01
C ALA A 73 59.33 28.67 -1.63
N PHE A 74 58.42 28.80 -0.67
CA PHE A 74 58.75 29.02 0.74
C PHE A 74 58.57 27.71 1.50
N GLU A 75 59.68 27.16 2.01
CA GLU A 75 59.68 25.91 2.77
C GLU A 75 60.63 26.02 3.98
N PRO A 76 60.11 26.09 5.22
CA PRO A 76 60.93 26.21 6.43
C PRO A 76 61.75 24.95 6.78
N ASN A 77 61.37 23.77 6.29
CA ASN A 77 62.03 22.50 6.58
C ASN A 77 63.22 22.27 5.63
N ALA A 78 64.45 22.47 6.12
CA ALA A 78 65.68 22.39 5.31
C ALA A 78 65.84 21.07 4.49
N PRO A 79 65.54 19.87 5.01
CA PRO A 79 65.43 18.64 4.22
C PRO A 79 64.46 18.73 3.03
N LEU A 80 63.25 19.26 3.22
CA LEU A 80 62.25 19.41 2.17
C LEU A 80 62.66 20.48 1.15
N ALA A 81 63.11 21.65 1.60
CA ALA A 81 63.68 22.69 0.74
C ALA A 81 64.86 22.15 -0.12
N THR A 82 65.67 21.25 0.44
CA THR A 82 66.73 20.56 -0.31
C THR A 82 66.17 19.61 -1.37
N ALA A 83 65.09 18.88 -1.07
CA ALA A 83 64.41 18.01 -2.04
C ALA A 83 63.77 18.80 -3.20
N ILE A 84 63.21 20.00 -2.94
CA ILE A 84 62.73 20.90 -4.00
C ILE A 84 63.88 21.32 -4.91
N ARG A 85 65.01 21.80 -4.35
CA ARG A 85 66.19 22.22 -5.12
C ARG A 85 66.76 21.08 -5.97
N GLN A 86 66.80 19.86 -5.43
CA GLN A 86 67.22 18.67 -6.18
C GLN A 86 66.22 18.31 -7.29
N SER A 87 64.92 18.45 -7.05
CA SER A 87 63.87 18.25 -8.06
C SER A 87 64.00 19.25 -9.19
N ALA A 88 64.20 20.54 -8.90
CA ALA A 88 64.45 21.58 -9.91
C ALA A 88 65.68 21.25 -10.76
N ALA A 89 66.81 20.92 -10.13
CA ALA A 89 68.05 20.56 -10.82
C ALA A 89 67.91 19.29 -11.69
N LEU A 90 67.14 18.29 -11.25
CA LEU A 90 66.85 17.07 -12.02
C LEU A 90 65.96 17.32 -13.26
N ASN A 91 65.37 18.50 -13.42
CA ASN A 91 64.55 18.85 -14.58
C ASN A 91 65.06 20.09 -15.33
N GLU A 92 66.28 20.54 -15.00
CA GLU A 92 66.89 21.74 -15.60
C GLU A 92 66.09 23.04 -15.32
N LEU A 93 65.28 23.04 -14.25
CA LEU A 93 64.40 24.15 -13.82
C LEU A 93 65.03 25.06 -12.74
N SER A 94 66.34 24.97 -12.50
CA SER A 94 67.03 25.76 -11.46
C SER A 94 66.92 27.28 -11.63
N GLU A 95 66.75 27.77 -12.87
CA GLU A 95 66.52 29.19 -13.17
C GLU A 95 65.04 29.60 -13.04
N ALA A 96 64.12 28.64 -13.02
CA ALA A 96 62.67 28.86 -12.90
C ALA A 96 62.14 28.64 -11.48
N VAL A 97 62.90 27.94 -10.61
CA VAL A 97 62.49 27.61 -9.23
C VAL A 97 63.47 28.20 -8.23
N SER A 98 63.01 29.22 -7.48
CA SER A 98 63.71 29.76 -6.32
C SER A 98 63.17 29.13 -5.04
N VAL A 99 64.04 28.74 -4.10
CA VAL A 99 63.64 28.07 -2.85
C VAL A 99 64.15 28.83 -1.63
N ILE A 100 63.24 29.55 -0.98
CA ILE A 100 63.47 30.33 0.23
C ILE A 100 63.24 29.44 1.45
N GLU A 101 64.31 29.21 2.21
CA GLU A 101 64.30 28.38 3.42
C GLU A 101 63.80 29.18 4.63
N ALA A 102 62.53 29.55 4.59
CA ALA A 102 61.84 30.35 5.60
C ALA A 102 60.33 30.06 5.54
N GLY A 103 59.66 30.23 6.68
CA GLY A 103 58.20 30.38 6.70
C GLY A 103 57.81 31.80 6.31
N ALA A 104 56.61 31.97 5.76
CA ALA A 104 55.99 33.29 5.62
C ALA A 104 55.11 33.60 6.84
N GLY A 105 54.92 34.87 7.15
CA GLY A 105 54.05 35.31 8.25
C GLY A 105 53.92 36.82 8.35
N ARG A 106 53.20 37.28 9.37
CA ARG A 106 52.77 38.67 9.52
C ARG A 106 53.91 39.67 9.63
N GLU A 107 54.96 39.31 10.35
CA GLU A 107 56.14 40.14 10.63
C GLU A 107 57.41 39.28 10.51
N ALA A 108 58.52 39.88 10.06
CA ALA A 108 59.79 39.17 9.98
C ALA A 108 60.32 38.81 11.38
N GLY A 109 60.77 37.57 11.57
CA GLY A 109 61.10 37.07 12.90
C GLY A 109 61.67 35.66 12.92
N ARG A 110 61.51 34.97 14.05
CA ARG A 110 61.91 33.57 14.23
C ARG A 110 60.77 32.74 14.79
N ALA A 111 60.75 31.47 14.40
CA ALA A 111 59.78 30.47 14.82
C ALA A 111 60.45 29.14 15.14
N TYR A 112 59.69 28.25 15.76
CA TYR A 112 60.00 26.83 15.92
C TYR A 112 58.79 26.00 15.49
N PHE A 113 58.99 24.72 15.14
CA PHE A 113 57.88 23.80 14.89
C PHE A 113 57.16 23.49 16.22
N SER A 114 55.90 23.88 16.33
CA SER A 114 55.07 23.63 17.51
C SER A 114 54.51 22.22 17.56
N THR A 115 54.39 21.56 16.40
CA THR A 115 53.94 20.16 16.30
C THR A 115 54.92 19.34 15.49
N LEU A 116 55.83 18.63 16.16
CA LEU A 116 56.74 17.68 15.50
C LEU A 116 56.00 16.38 15.16
N LYS A 117 55.78 16.14 13.86
CA LYS A 117 55.30 14.87 13.30
C LYS A 117 56.45 14.23 12.51
N PRO A 118 57.22 13.27 13.08
CA PRO A 118 58.34 12.63 12.36
C PRO A 118 57.90 11.85 11.12
N GLU A 119 56.69 11.29 11.16
CA GLU A 119 56.09 10.47 10.10
C GLU A 119 55.51 11.30 8.92
N ASN A 120 55.26 12.60 9.13
CA ASN A 120 54.71 13.53 8.15
C ASN A 120 55.33 14.92 8.39
N LEU A 121 56.45 15.18 7.72
CA LEU A 121 57.23 16.41 7.88
C LEU A 121 56.53 17.65 7.27
N GLY A 122 55.65 17.45 6.30
CA GLY A 122 54.88 18.54 5.68
C GLY A 122 53.81 19.12 6.62
N ALA A 123 53.16 18.26 7.42
CA ALA A 123 52.06 18.66 8.30
C ALA A 123 52.50 19.26 9.64
N GLN A 124 53.59 20.04 9.67
CA GLN A 124 54.19 20.61 10.88
C GLN A 124 53.86 22.11 11.02
N SER A 125 53.02 22.43 12.01
CA SER A 125 52.70 23.81 12.35
C SER A 125 53.89 24.55 12.98
N LEU A 126 54.01 25.84 12.70
CA LEU A 126 54.99 26.74 13.31
C LEU A 126 54.38 27.53 14.49
N SER A 127 55.24 28.04 15.38
CA SER A 127 54.87 29.04 16.36
C SER A 127 55.98 30.06 16.57
N LEU A 128 55.58 31.32 16.72
CA LEU A 128 56.46 32.46 16.96
C LEU A 128 56.97 32.47 18.41
N GLY A 129 58.24 32.81 18.62
CA GLY A 129 58.76 33.07 19.97
C GLY A 129 60.28 33.18 20.03
N ASP A 130 60.78 33.92 21.02
CA ASP A 130 62.22 34.16 21.26
C ASP A 130 62.90 33.01 22.05
N SER A 131 62.44 31.77 21.87
CA SER A 131 63.03 30.62 22.56
C SER A 131 64.42 30.26 21.98
N ILE A 132 65.24 29.57 22.76
CA ILE A 132 66.54 29.04 22.32
C ILE A 132 66.38 28.04 21.13
N GLU A 133 65.17 27.52 20.94
CA GLU A 133 64.81 26.54 19.91
C GLU A 133 64.25 27.19 18.63
N ALA A 134 64.06 28.51 18.60
CA ALA A 134 63.51 29.26 17.45
C ALA A 134 64.53 29.45 16.31
N SER A 135 64.87 28.36 15.64
CA SER A 135 65.86 28.33 14.55
C SER A 135 65.32 28.85 13.22
N ILE A 136 64.02 28.70 12.97
CA ILE A 136 63.37 28.88 11.66
C ILE A 136 63.15 30.38 11.40
N LYS A 137 63.53 30.84 10.21
CA LYS A 137 63.32 32.23 9.79
C LYS A 137 61.86 32.43 9.36
N ILE A 138 61.25 33.53 9.79
CA ILE A 138 59.98 34.04 9.24
C ILE A 138 60.26 35.31 8.44
N VAL A 139 59.62 35.43 7.27
CA VAL A 139 59.65 36.61 6.39
C VAL A 139 58.23 37.08 6.07
N THR A 140 58.07 38.33 5.66
CA THR A 140 56.79 38.81 5.10
C THR A 140 56.80 38.64 3.59
N LEU A 141 55.62 38.49 2.96
CA LEU A 141 55.52 38.46 1.49
C LEU A 141 55.59 39.89 0.91
N ASP A 142 55.29 40.90 1.72
CA ASP A 142 55.49 42.32 1.40
C ASP A 142 56.97 42.71 1.16
N ASP A 143 57.93 41.90 1.61
CA ASP A 143 59.37 42.09 1.39
C ASP A 143 59.88 41.48 0.06
N ILE A 144 59.01 40.91 -0.77
CA ILE A 144 59.38 40.28 -2.06
C ILE A 144 59.70 41.35 -3.13
N GLU A 145 60.76 41.09 -3.92
CA GLU A 145 61.16 41.95 -5.03
C GLU A 145 60.16 41.89 -6.20
N ASP A 146 59.82 43.08 -6.71
CA ASP A 146 58.84 43.33 -7.78
C ASP A 146 57.45 42.69 -7.53
N PRO A 147 56.76 43.03 -6.43
CA PRO A 147 55.50 42.38 -6.02
C PRO A 147 54.40 42.50 -7.08
N GLU A 148 54.38 43.60 -7.84
CA GLU A 148 53.43 43.90 -8.93
C GLU A 148 53.45 42.86 -10.07
N THR A 149 54.46 41.99 -10.11
CA THR A 149 54.62 40.96 -11.15
C THR A 149 54.19 39.56 -10.69
N ILE A 150 53.77 39.40 -9.43
CA ILE A 150 53.23 38.14 -8.91
C ILE A 150 51.80 37.96 -9.44
N ARG A 151 51.56 36.90 -10.23
CA ARG A 151 50.23 36.60 -10.78
C ARG A 151 49.40 35.67 -9.89
N MET A 152 50.05 34.82 -9.10
CA MET A 152 49.38 33.82 -8.27
C MET A 152 50.14 33.52 -6.97
N ILE A 153 49.41 33.24 -5.90
CA ILE A 153 49.94 32.78 -4.61
C ILE A 153 49.14 31.54 -4.18
N LYS A 154 49.82 30.44 -3.91
CA LYS A 154 49.29 29.33 -3.11
C LYS A 154 49.74 29.52 -1.67
N ILE A 155 48.82 29.36 -0.72
CA ILE A 155 49.07 29.36 0.72
C ILE A 155 48.41 28.12 1.32
N ASP A 156 49.21 27.13 1.71
CA ASP A 156 48.83 26.17 2.76
C ASP A 156 50.07 26.03 3.65
N VAL A 157 49.93 26.44 4.91
CA VAL A 157 51.04 26.60 5.87
C VAL A 157 50.64 26.04 7.24
N GLU A 158 49.70 25.08 7.25
CA GLU A 158 49.24 24.30 8.40
C GLU A 158 48.80 25.17 9.60
N GLY A 159 48.16 26.30 9.33
CA GLY A 159 47.51 27.15 10.34
C GLY A 159 48.08 28.55 10.54
N MET A 160 48.94 29.02 9.63
CA MET A 160 49.45 30.40 9.60
C MET A 160 48.87 31.23 8.44
N GLU A 161 47.84 30.75 7.74
CA GLU A 161 47.33 31.33 6.50
C GLU A 161 46.93 32.80 6.69
N MET A 162 46.24 33.11 7.79
CA MET A 162 45.86 34.48 8.17
C MET A 162 47.07 35.39 8.45
N ASP A 163 48.14 34.87 9.05
CA ASP A 163 49.35 35.65 9.31
C ASP A 163 50.15 35.88 8.02
N VAL A 164 50.20 34.90 7.11
CA VAL A 164 50.76 35.09 5.75
C VAL A 164 49.98 36.19 5.00
N LEU A 165 48.65 36.14 5.04
CA LEU A 165 47.78 37.13 4.39
C LEU A 165 47.91 38.54 4.98
N ARG A 166 48.21 38.67 6.28
CA ARG A 166 48.54 39.96 6.92
C ARG A 166 49.96 40.43 6.61
N GLY A 167 50.90 39.51 6.44
CA GLY A 167 52.27 39.79 5.96
C GLY A 167 52.37 40.04 4.45
N ALA A 168 51.25 40.06 3.74
CA ALA A 168 51.15 40.28 2.30
C ALA A 168 50.22 41.47 1.95
N GLU A 169 49.79 42.27 2.93
CA GLU A 169 48.72 43.26 2.76
C GLU A 169 49.02 44.28 1.65
N LYS A 170 50.28 44.73 1.49
CA LYS A 170 50.66 45.64 0.40
C LYS A 170 50.66 44.92 -0.94
N LEU A 171 51.27 43.74 -1.02
CA LEU A 171 51.33 42.92 -2.23
C LEU A 171 49.92 42.60 -2.75
N LEU A 172 49.02 42.14 -1.88
CA LEU A 172 47.63 41.83 -2.22
C LEU A 172 46.87 43.08 -2.73
N SER A 173 47.14 44.24 -2.12
CA SER A 173 46.49 45.50 -2.49
C SER A 173 46.95 46.05 -3.84
N SER A 174 48.23 45.87 -4.19
CA SER A 174 48.84 46.42 -5.40
C SER A 174 48.78 45.47 -6.60
N ALA A 175 49.31 44.25 -6.45
CA ALA A 175 49.51 43.28 -7.52
C ALA A 175 48.23 42.48 -7.85
N ARG A 176 47.32 42.34 -6.87
CA ARG A 176 46.06 41.61 -6.97
C ARG A 176 46.18 40.18 -7.56
N PRO A 177 47.15 39.34 -7.12
CA PRO A 177 47.32 37.97 -7.63
C PRO A 177 46.10 37.08 -7.36
N LEU A 178 45.94 36.03 -8.15
CA LEU A 178 45.03 34.91 -7.85
C LEU A 178 45.49 34.20 -6.55
N LEU A 179 44.59 33.95 -5.61
CA LEU A 179 44.94 33.36 -4.31
C LEU A 179 44.31 31.97 -4.15
N TYR A 180 45.13 30.94 -3.96
CA TYR A 180 44.69 29.61 -3.55
C TYR A 180 45.06 29.44 -2.08
N VAL A 181 44.08 29.58 -1.18
CA VAL A 181 44.32 29.60 0.26
C VAL A 181 43.62 28.41 0.90
N GLU A 182 44.38 27.50 1.50
CA GLU A 182 43.79 26.43 2.31
C GLU A 182 43.01 27.04 3.47
N SER A 183 41.96 26.35 3.90
CA SER A 183 41.47 26.54 5.25
C SER A 183 41.06 25.18 5.77
N ARG A 184 41.41 24.89 7.01
CA ARG A 184 41.23 23.58 7.67
C ARG A 184 39.89 23.52 8.40
N THR A 185 39.33 24.68 8.74
CA THR A 185 38.00 24.85 9.37
C THR A 185 37.13 25.87 8.63
N TYR A 186 35.81 25.83 8.86
CA TYR A 186 34.89 26.81 8.29
C TYR A 186 35.06 28.19 8.93
N GLU A 187 35.45 28.22 10.20
CA GLU A 187 35.71 29.42 10.99
C GLU A 187 36.96 30.16 10.46
N GLU A 188 38.03 29.43 10.16
CA GLU A 188 39.25 29.94 9.51
C GLU A 188 38.95 30.43 8.08
N PHE A 189 38.13 29.69 7.31
CA PHE A 189 37.63 30.15 6.01
C PHE A 189 36.83 31.47 6.11
N GLU A 190 35.95 31.61 7.11
CA GLU A 190 35.18 32.86 7.30
C GLU A 190 36.07 34.02 7.74
N GLU A 191 37.09 33.80 8.57
CA GLU A 191 38.08 34.84 8.90
C GLU A 191 38.88 35.27 7.66
N ILE A 192 39.43 34.31 6.92
CA ILE A 192 40.18 34.52 5.66
C ILE A 192 39.32 35.26 4.64
N SER A 193 38.10 34.78 4.38
CA SER A 193 37.20 35.40 3.40
C SER A 193 36.71 36.78 3.86
N SER A 194 36.49 36.99 5.16
CA SER A 194 36.14 38.33 5.67
C SER A 194 37.30 39.32 5.55
N TYR A 195 38.54 38.90 5.79
CA TYR A 195 39.73 39.73 5.61
C TYR A 195 39.99 40.04 4.13
N LEU A 196 39.99 39.02 3.28
CA LEU A 196 40.20 39.18 1.84
C LEU A 196 39.15 40.09 1.19
N ARG A 197 37.90 40.05 1.65
CA ARG A 197 36.85 41.00 1.23
C ARG A 197 37.19 42.46 1.52
N THR A 198 37.93 42.78 2.59
CA THR A 198 38.36 44.17 2.83
C THR A 198 39.40 44.65 1.82
N LEU A 199 40.13 43.72 1.19
CA LEU A 199 41.09 43.96 0.11
C LEU A 199 40.48 43.80 -1.30
N GLY A 200 39.15 43.66 -1.41
CA GLY A 200 38.45 43.55 -2.70
C GLY A 200 38.44 42.15 -3.31
N TYR A 201 38.84 41.12 -2.57
CA TYR A 201 38.85 39.73 -3.00
C TYR A 201 37.56 39.00 -2.64
N HIS A 202 37.13 38.10 -3.53
CA HIS A 202 35.94 37.26 -3.36
C HIS A 202 36.24 35.81 -3.73
N LEU A 203 35.53 34.87 -3.09
CA LEU A 203 35.68 33.42 -3.28
C LEU A 203 35.20 32.98 -4.68
N ARG A 204 36.08 32.62 -5.59
CA ARG A 204 35.70 32.18 -6.94
C ARG A 204 35.35 30.69 -7.03
N ASP A 205 36.11 29.83 -6.34
CA ASP A 205 36.01 28.36 -6.43
C ASP A 205 36.68 27.63 -5.23
N SER A 206 36.63 26.30 -5.16
CA SER A 206 37.27 25.51 -4.10
C SER A 206 37.62 24.05 -4.45
N PHE A 207 38.85 23.63 -4.16
CA PHE A 207 39.45 22.37 -4.62
C PHE A 207 39.79 21.41 -3.47
N ASN A 208 40.04 20.15 -3.81
CA ASN A 208 40.70 19.12 -2.99
C ASN A 208 39.92 18.59 -1.76
N LYS A 209 40.46 17.57 -1.11
CA LYS A 209 39.88 16.97 0.11
C LYS A 209 40.14 17.85 1.34
N ASP A 210 41.37 18.34 1.43
CA ASP A 210 41.76 19.42 2.32
C ASP A 210 41.48 20.72 1.55
N ILE A 211 40.61 21.58 2.10
CA ILE A 211 39.81 22.49 1.27
C ILE A 211 40.62 23.75 0.96
N THR A 212 41.06 23.86 -0.29
CA THR A 212 41.77 25.03 -0.80
C THR A 212 40.85 25.92 -1.61
N ASN A 213 40.71 27.17 -1.18
CA ASN A 213 39.75 28.13 -1.69
C ASN A 213 40.43 29.11 -2.64
N LEU A 214 39.90 29.24 -3.86
CA LEU A 214 40.36 30.22 -4.83
C LEU A 214 39.67 31.56 -4.59
N PHE A 215 40.43 32.62 -4.34
CA PHE A 215 39.94 34.00 -4.30
C PHE A 215 40.51 34.82 -5.46
N THR A 216 39.65 35.64 -6.07
CA THR A 216 40.00 36.56 -7.16
C THR A 216 39.56 37.98 -6.81
N HIS A 217 40.24 38.99 -7.35
CA HIS A 217 39.82 40.38 -7.17
C HIS A 217 38.45 40.60 -7.86
N LYS A 218 37.61 41.48 -7.29
CA LYS A 218 36.22 41.71 -7.71
C LYS A 218 36.05 42.00 -9.21
N GLU A 219 37.04 42.63 -9.82
CA GLU A 219 37.05 43.00 -11.25
C GLU A 219 37.14 41.80 -12.21
N GLU A 220 37.61 40.64 -11.74
CA GLU A 220 37.69 39.39 -12.53
C GLU A 220 36.40 38.53 -12.43
N LEU A 221 35.39 38.97 -11.68
CA LEU A 221 34.13 38.24 -11.48
C LEU A 221 33.13 38.54 -12.60
N GLY A 222 32.57 37.48 -13.19
CA GLY A 222 31.47 37.58 -14.16
C GLY A 222 30.15 38.03 -13.52
N ALA A 223 29.19 38.45 -14.35
CA ALA A 223 27.88 38.92 -13.89
C ALA A 223 27.06 37.84 -13.15
N ASP A 224 27.32 36.56 -13.42
CA ASP A 224 26.58 35.40 -12.90
C ASP A 224 27.20 34.81 -11.61
N TYR A 225 28.04 35.59 -10.92
CA TYR A 225 28.76 35.14 -9.72
C TYR A 225 27.93 35.29 -8.44
N ASP A 226 27.57 34.17 -7.79
CA ASP A 226 26.93 34.14 -6.46
C ASP A 226 27.86 33.58 -5.37
N GLU A 227 28.48 34.50 -4.63
CA GLU A 227 29.31 34.19 -3.46
C GLU A 227 28.53 33.51 -2.32
N THR A 228 27.22 33.76 -2.23
CA THR A 228 26.36 33.22 -1.15
C THR A 228 26.20 31.72 -1.31
N LEU A 229 25.93 31.26 -2.52
CA LEU A 229 25.82 29.85 -2.87
C LEU A 229 27.15 29.11 -2.61
N LEU A 230 28.27 29.66 -3.08
CA LEU A 230 29.60 29.08 -2.86
C LEU A 230 29.94 28.95 -1.37
N ARG A 231 29.66 29.99 -0.56
CA ARG A 231 29.84 29.94 0.90
C ARG A 231 28.96 28.88 1.58
N GLN A 232 27.72 28.68 1.12
CA GLN A 232 26.84 27.63 1.66
C GLN A 232 27.34 26.22 1.34
N LEU A 233 27.80 25.99 0.10
CA LEU A 233 28.37 24.71 -0.33
C LEU A 233 29.67 24.39 0.43
N LEU A 234 30.56 25.37 0.59
CA LEU A 234 31.78 25.22 1.39
C LEU A 234 31.48 24.91 2.86
N ARG A 235 30.58 25.67 3.48
CA ARG A 235 30.15 25.43 4.86
C ARG A 235 29.68 23.99 5.06
N HIS A 236 28.91 23.47 4.12
CA HIS A 236 28.45 22.08 4.13
C HIS A 236 29.63 21.10 4.03
N ARG A 237 30.57 21.33 3.09
CA ARG A 237 31.77 20.50 2.86
C ARG A 237 32.70 20.47 4.07
N TYR A 238 32.95 21.62 4.73
CA TYR A 238 33.72 21.69 5.99
C TYR A 238 33.08 20.88 7.11
N TYR A 239 31.77 21.01 7.33
CA TYR A 239 31.09 20.21 8.35
C TYR A 239 31.05 18.72 8.02
N LEU A 240 31.18 18.30 6.75
CA LEU A 240 31.34 16.89 6.38
C LEU A 240 32.78 16.41 6.66
N LYS A 241 33.80 17.23 6.37
CA LYS A 241 35.22 16.96 6.64
C LYS A 241 35.50 16.82 8.14
N ASN A 242 35.05 17.77 8.96
CA ASN A 242 35.35 17.86 10.39
C ASN A 242 34.39 17.00 11.25
N GLY A 243 34.22 15.74 10.82
CA GLY A 243 33.35 14.73 11.43
C GLY A 243 33.65 14.42 12.91
N HIS A 244 34.77 14.90 13.46
CA HIS A 244 35.14 14.71 14.86
C HIS A 244 34.53 15.76 15.81
N ASP A 245 34.37 17.02 15.40
CA ASP A 245 33.57 18.00 16.17
C ASP A 245 32.08 17.78 15.96
N ARG A 246 31.70 17.20 14.80
CA ARG A 246 30.39 16.55 14.69
C ARG A 246 30.25 15.44 15.74
N ARG A 247 31.27 14.67 16.12
CA ARG A 247 31.12 13.74 17.25
C ARG A 247 30.94 14.41 18.61
N GLU A 248 31.27 15.68 18.83
CA GLU A 248 31.06 16.32 20.14
C GLU A 248 29.84 17.24 20.18
N SER A 249 29.48 17.88 19.07
CA SER A 249 28.18 18.53 18.89
C SER A 249 27.08 17.49 18.76
N ILE A 250 27.27 16.44 17.94
CA ILE A 250 26.39 15.27 17.91
C ILE A 250 26.60 14.40 19.16
N ALA A 251 27.66 14.45 19.97
CA ALA A 251 27.63 13.86 21.33
C ALA A 251 27.20 14.84 22.43
N ARG A 252 26.76 16.06 22.11
CA ARG A 252 25.94 16.89 23.01
C ARG A 252 24.47 16.83 22.63
N ASP A 253 24.16 16.83 21.34
CA ASP A 253 22.83 16.48 20.82
C ASP A 253 22.55 14.98 20.99
N ILE A 254 23.56 14.11 21.08
CA ILE A 254 23.42 12.74 21.59
C ILE A 254 23.82 12.60 23.07
N SER A 255 24.54 13.50 23.75
CA SER A 255 24.45 13.49 25.24
C SER A 255 23.00 13.79 25.65
N GLY A 256 22.30 14.63 24.89
CA GLY A 256 20.85 14.85 25.00
C GLY A 256 20.02 13.69 24.48
N ARG A 257 20.18 13.28 23.22
CA ARG A 257 19.36 12.23 22.58
C ARG A 257 19.73 10.81 22.98
N LEU A 258 20.96 10.49 23.38
CA LEU A 258 21.28 9.27 24.15
C LEU A 258 20.93 9.46 25.62
N SER A 259 20.96 10.61 26.30
CA SER A 259 20.36 10.61 27.66
C SER A 259 18.85 10.36 27.57
N PHE A 260 18.17 10.96 26.60
CA PHE A 260 16.75 10.74 26.33
C PHE A 260 16.45 9.35 25.72
N ALA A 261 17.33 8.82 24.85
CA ALA A 261 17.22 7.47 24.31
C ALA A 261 17.83 6.40 25.23
N TRP A 262 18.56 6.75 26.28
CA TRP A 262 19.05 5.88 27.36
C TRP A 262 18.12 5.96 28.56
N GLU A 263 17.37 7.05 28.75
CA GLU A 263 16.15 7.10 29.56
C GLU A 263 15.03 6.36 28.87
N LYS A 264 14.83 6.49 27.54
CA LYS A 264 13.91 5.63 26.79
C LYS A 264 14.42 4.20 26.66
N PHE A 265 15.72 3.94 26.50
CA PHE A 265 16.26 2.57 26.45
C PHE A 265 16.39 1.97 27.85
N HIS A 266 16.62 2.72 28.93
CA HIS A 266 16.41 2.21 30.30
C HIS A 266 14.94 2.04 30.60
N ALA A 267 14.05 2.95 30.20
CA ALA A 267 12.62 2.75 30.35
C ALA A 267 12.14 1.56 29.53
N GLU A 268 12.69 1.32 28.34
CA GLU A 268 12.33 0.19 27.47
C GLU A 268 13.11 -1.09 27.85
N VAL A 269 14.25 -1.01 28.56
CA VAL A 269 14.94 -2.15 29.20
C VAL A 269 14.29 -2.50 30.54
N GLU A 270 13.80 -1.54 31.31
CA GLU A 270 12.98 -1.76 32.51
C GLU A 270 11.58 -2.22 32.11
N ARG A 271 11.00 -1.68 31.03
CA ARG A 271 9.77 -2.19 30.41
C ARG A 271 10.00 -3.53 29.75
N SER A 272 11.17 -3.81 29.19
CA SER A 272 11.55 -5.14 28.69
C SER A 272 11.78 -6.11 29.84
N LYS A 273 12.40 -5.72 30.96
CA LYS A 273 12.46 -6.52 32.20
C LYS A 273 11.06 -6.74 32.79
N THR A 274 10.20 -5.74 32.74
CA THR A 274 8.79 -5.84 33.15
C THR A 274 8.01 -6.73 32.19
N LEU A 275 8.25 -6.64 30.88
CA LEU A 275 7.69 -7.53 29.86
C LEU A 275 8.27 -8.94 29.99
N THR A 276 9.53 -9.11 30.38
CA THR A 276 10.16 -10.42 30.63
C THR A 276 9.58 -11.02 31.90
N ALA A 277 9.41 -10.24 32.97
CA ALA A 277 8.71 -10.67 34.17
C ALA A 277 7.24 -10.99 33.89
N GLN A 278 6.54 -10.20 33.06
CA GLN A 278 5.18 -10.49 32.60
C GLN A 278 5.13 -11.67 31.62
N ILE A 279 6.15 -11.89 30.80
CA ILE A 279 6.28 -13.06 29.92
C ILE A 279 6.58 -14.30 30.75
N ASP A 280 7.34 -14.19 31.84
CA ASP A 280 7.62 -15.28 32.75
C ASP A 280 6.43 -15.55 33.70
N GLU A 281 5.67 -14.53 34.10
CA GLU A 281 4.34 -14.69 34.72
C GLU A 281 3.34 -15.30 33.73
N LEU A 282 3.33 -14.87 32.45
CA LEU A 282 2.48 -15.45 31.41
C LEU A 282 2.93 -16.85 31.00
N ARG A 283 4.22 -17.18 31.12
CA ARG A 283 4.75 -18.55 30.97
C ARG A 283 4.38 -19.40 32.16
N ALA A 284 4.49 -18.91 33.40
CA ALA A 284 4.04 -19.63 34.59
C ALA A 284 2.50 -19.78 34.60
N ALA A 285 1.76 -18.77 34.17
CA ALA A 285 0.32 -18.83 33.97
C ALA A 285 -0.06 -19.73 32.80
N ARG A 286 0.75 -19.79 31.74
CA ARG A 286 0.60 -20.75 30.63
C ARG A 286 0.96 -22.17 31.06
N GLU A 287 2.00 -22.40 31.83
CA GLU A 287 2.34 -23.72 32.39
C GLU A 287 1.27 -24.17 33.39
N SER A 288 0.72 -23.24 34.16
CA SER A 288 -0.47 -23.47 34.98
C SER A 288 -1.70 -23.75 34.11
N ALA A 289 -1.94 -23.02 33.03
CA ALA A 289 -3.05 -23.23 32.11
C ALA A 289 -2.90 -24.53 31.30
N ASP A 290 -1.68 -24.91 30.91
CA ASP A 290 -1.32 -26.16 30.24
C ASP A 290 -1.40 -27.31 31.25
N SER A 291 -1.09 -27.11 32.53
CA SER A 291 -1.35 -28.06 33.61
C SER A 291 -2.85 -28.23 33.90
N HIS A 292 -3.62 -27.15 33.91
CA HIS A 292 -5.07 -27.18 33.99
C HIS A 292 -5.70 -27.81 32.74
N ALA A 293 -5.14 -27.57 31.55
CA ALA A 293 -5.57 -28.18 30.29
C ALA A 293 -5.19 -29.66 30.24
N ASN A 294 -4.03 -30.06 30.76
CA ASN A 294 -3.64 -31.46 30.91
C ASN A 294 -4.50 -32.17 31.96
N LYS A 295 -4.87 -31.50 33.06
CA LYS A 295 -5.82 -32.00 34.05
C LYS A 295 -7.24 -32.09 33.48
N ALA A 296 -7.66 -31.11 32.68
CA ALA A 296 -8.93 -31.12 31.96
C ALA A 296 -8.95 -32.17 30.84
N ASN A 297 -7.83 -32.42 30.16
CA ASN A 297 -7.66 -33.49 29.18
C ASN A 297 -7.68 -34.86 29.87
N LEU A 298 -7.06 -35.01 31.05
CA LEU A 298 -7.15 -36.22 31.87
C LEU A 298 -8.59 -36.43 32.40
N GLN A 299 -9.29 -35.36 32.78
CA GLN A 299 -10.72 -35.40 33.09
C GLN A 299 -11.56 -35.71 31.86
N LEU A 300 -11.22 -35.22 30.66
CA LEU A 300 -11.88 -35.55 29.40
C LEU A 300 -11.59 -36.98 28.95
N GLU A 301 -10.41 -37.53 29.22
CA GLU A 301 -10.11 -38.96 29.04
C GLU A 301 -10.88 -39.82 30.04
N THR A 302 -11.05 -39.35 31.28
CA THR A 302 -11.86 -40.04 32.28
C THR A 302 -13.33 -40.00 31.87
N LEU A 303 -13.87 -38.83 31.53
CA LEU A 303 -15.21 -38.64 30.99
C LEU A 303 -15.42 -39.35 29.64
N ARG A 304 -14.38 -39.55 28.83
CA ARG A 304 -14.44 -40.42 27.64
C ARG A 304 -14.49 -41.89 28.01
N LYS A 305 -13.72 -42.36 28.99
CA LYS A 305 -13.83 -43.73 29.51
C LYS A 305 -15.19 -43.98 30.17
N ASP A 306 -15.73 -42.98 30.85
CA ASP A 306 -17.06 -42.99 31.45
C ASP A 306 -18.16 -42.89 30.37
N LEU A 307 -17.93 -42.16 29.28
CA LEU A 307 -18.82 -42.12 28.11
C LEU A 307 -18.76 -43.45 27.34
N ASP A 308 -17.58 -44.02 27.11
CA ASP A 308 -17.39 -45.34 26.50
C ASP A 308 -17.97 -46.46 27.41
N ALA A 309 -17.97 -46.25 28.73
CA ALA A 309 -18.66 -47.11 29.68
C ALA A 309 -20.18 -46.90 29.58
N ALA A 310 -20.67 -45.66 29.61
CA ALA A 310 -22.09 -45.35 29.45
C ALA A 310 -22.64 -45.71 28.06
N GLU A 311 -21.82 -45.75 27.02
CA GLU A 311 -22.16 -46.24 25.68
C GLU A 311 -22.15 -47.78 25.63
N ARG A 312 -21.28 -48.45 26.39
CA ARG A 312 -21.36 -49.89 26.63
C ARG A 312 -22.59 -50.25 27.46
N ASP A 313 -22.87 -49.57 28.56
CA ASP A 313 -24.07 -49.73 29.38
C ASP A 313 -25.33 -49.41 28.58
N LYS A 314 -25.32 -48.33 27.77
CA LYS A 314 -26.40 -48.02 26.83
C LYS A 314 -26.54 -49.11 25.78
N LYS A 315 -25.46 -49.73 25.31
CA LYS A 315 -25.51 -50.85 24.38
C LYS A 315 -26.05 -52.11 25.07
N GLU A 316 -25.59 -52.46 26.26
CA GLU A 316 -26.12 -53.56 27.06
C GLU A 316 -27.59 -53.35 27.45
N LEU A 317 -27.99 -52.10 27.72
CA LEU A 317 -29.38 -51.70 27.90
C LEU A 317 -30.15 -51.73 26.59
N THR A 318 -29.54 -51.40 25.44
CA THR A 318 -30.19 -51.49 24.11
C THR A 318 -30.34 -52.93 23.67
N ASP A 319 -29.37 -53.79 23.96
CA ASP A 319 -29.38 -55.22 23.70
C ASP A 319 -30.32 -55.94 24.69
N SER A 320 -30.33 -55.54 25.96
CA SER A 320 -31.32 -56.00 26.95
C SER A 320 -32.72 -55.50 26.64
N ASN A 321 -32.89 -54.28 26.13
CA ASN A 321 -34.18 -53.75 25.68
C ASN A 321 -34.57 -54.35 24.32
N ALA A 322 -33.63 -54.76 23.48
CA ALA A 322 -33.91 -55.56 22.27
C ALA A 322 -34.33 -56.98 22.65
N ALA A 323 -33.71 -57.59 23.67
CA ALA A 323 -34.10 -58.87 24.24
C ALA A 323 -35.44 -58.79 24.98
N LEU A 324 -35.70 -57.73 25.76
CA LEU A 324 -37.01 -57.45 26.36
C LEU A 324 -38.05 -57.14 25.30
N ASN A 325 -37.72 -56.43 24.22
CA ASN A 325 -38.64 -56.23 23.09
C ASN A 325 -38.82 -57.49 22.28
N GLN A 326 -37.86 -58.42 22.25
CA GLN A 326 -38.02 -59.74 21.64
C GLN A 326 -38.88 -60.64 22.52
N GLN A 327 -38.71 -60.62 23.84
CA GLN A 327 -39.59 -61.27 24.81
C GLN A 327 -40.99 -60.65 24.79
N LEU A 328 -41.10 -59.33 24.71
CA LEU A 328 -42.37 -58.60 24.59
C LEU A 328 -43.01 -58.84 23.23
N ARG A 329 -42.26 -58.96 22.13
CA ARG A 329 -42.80 -59.38 20.82
C ARG A 329 -43.20 -60.85 20.84
N ALA A 330 -42.45 -61.72 21.52
CA ALA A 330 -42.80 -63.12 21.68
C ALA A 330 -44.06 -63.27 22.54
N GLU A 331 -44.16 -62.60 23.67
CA GLU A 331 -45.35 -62.55 24.53
C GLU A 331 -46.49 -61.72 23.92
N THR A 332 -46.22 -60.72 23.08
CA THR A 332 -47.27 -60.05 22.29
C THR A 332 -47.78 -60.97 21.21
N GLN A 333 -46.93 -61.72 20.51
CA GLN A 333 -47.37 -62.77 19.58
C GLN A 333 -48.06 -63.92 20.33
N ARG A 334 -47.65 -64.24 21.55
CA ARG A 334 -48.27 -65.25 22.40
C ARG A 334 -49.63 -64.77 22.89
N LEU A 335 -49.74 -63.51 23.30
CA LEU A 335 -50.98 -62.82 23.67
C LEU A 335 -51.86 -62.53 22.46
N GLU A 336 -51.33 -62.37 21.25
CA GLU A 336 -52.09 -62.11 20.03
C GLU A 336 -52.53 -63.43 19.37
N ALA A 337 -51.76 -64.51 19.52
CA ALA A 337 -52.22 -65.88 19.35
C ALA A 337 -53.27 -66.23 20.41
N LEU A 338 -53.03 -65.96 21.71
CA LEU A 338 -54.03 -66.09 22.77
C LEU A 338 -55.22 -65.16 22.57
N ARG A 339 -55.11 -64.04 21.84
CA ARG A 339 -56.21 -63.12 21.52
C ARG A 339 -56.94 -63.52 20.25
N GLN A 340 -56.30 -64.23 19.33
CA GLN A 340 -56.95 -64.91 18.21
C GLN A 340 -57.63 -66.20 18.69
N ASP A 341 -57.02 -66.93 19.61
CA ASP A 341 -57.60 -68.08 20.31
C ASP A 341 -58.67 -67.62 21.29
N LEU A 342 -58.51 -66.50 22.00
CA LEU A 342 -59.55 -65.87 22.82
C LEU A 342 -60.63 -65.28 21.93
N HIS A 343 -60.33 -64.68 20.78
CA HIS A 343 -61.38 -64.19 19.88
C HIS A 343 -62.11 -65.34 19.18
N ALA A 344 -61.42 -66.43 18.84
CA ALA A 344 -62.04 -67.67 18.37
C ALA A 344 -62.78 -68.38 19.51
N ALA A 345 -62.33 -68.26 20.76
CA ALA A 345 -63.00 -68.76 21.94
C ALA A 345 -64.15 -67.86 22.39
N GLU A 346 -64.13 -66.55 22.12
CA GLU A 346 -65.19 -65.55 22.31
C GLU A 346 -66.21 -65.68 21.19
N LEU A 347 -65.80 -66.01 19.96
CA LEU A 347 -66.72 -66.32 18.87
C LEU A 347 -67.35 -67.68 19.12
N ARG A 348 -66.58 -68.70 19.54
CA ARG A 348 -67.13 -69.96 20.05
C ARG A 348 -67.91 -69.79 21.33
N GLU A 349 -67.57 -68.84 22.21
CA GLU A 349 -68.29 -68.58 23.47
C GLU A 349 -69.50 -67.72 23.22
N LYS A 350 -69.53 -66.88 22.18
CA LYS A 350 -70.71 -66.15 21.73
C LYS A 350 -71.63 -67.06 20.92
N GLU A 351 -71.11 -67.96 20.09
CA GLU A 351 -71.88 -69.05 19.50
C GLU A 351 -72.36 -70.03 20.59
N LEU A 352 -71.52 -70.36 21.58
CA LEU A 352 -71.88 -71.20 22.73
C LEU A 352 -72.73 -70.45 23.75
N ALA A 353 -72.75 -69.12 23.79
CA ALA A 353 -73.60 -68.29 24.66
C ALA A 353 -74.92 -67.97 23.98
N GLU A 354 -74.96 -67.80 22.66
CA GLU A 354 -76.19 -67.80 21.87
C GLU A 354 -76.79 -69.21 21.86
N THR A 355 -75.96 -70.27 21.79
CA THR A 355 -76.42 -71.66 21.92
C THR A 355 -76.75 -72.01 23.38
N LYS A 356 -76.03 -71.52 24.39
CA LYS A 356 -76.36 -71.68 25.82
C LYS A 356 -77.54 -70.82 26.21
N THR A 357 -77.79 -69.67 25.59
CA THR A 357 -78.97 -68.81 25.84
C THR A 357 -80.18 -69.39 25.13
N ARG A 358 -80.02 -69.93 23.91
CA ARG A 358 -81.06 -70.71 23.22
C ARG A 358 -81.37 -71.99 23.99
N LYS A 359 -80.35 -72.70 24.48
CA LYS A 359 -80.48 -73.85 25.40
C LYS A 359 -80.90 -73.46 26.82
N LEU A 360 -80.66 -72.26 27.32
CA LEU A 360 -81.17 -71.78 28.62
C LEU A 360 -82.64 -71.44 28.48
N LEU A 361 -83.05 -70.85 27.35
CA LEU A 361 -84.44 -70.60 27.01
C LEU A 361 -85.20 -71.90 26.71
N GLU A 362 -84.55 -72.91 26.12
CA GLU A 362 -85.09 -74.28 26.02
C GLU A 362 -85.12 -74.96 27.39
N HIS A 363 -84.02 -74.97 28.15
CA HIS A 363 -83.99 -75.54 29.51
C HIS A 363 -84.91 -74.79 30.48
N GLU A 364 -85.21 -73.50 30.32
CA GLU A 364 -86.21 -72.74 31.09
C GLU A 364 -87.63 -73.12 30.68
N LYS A 365 -87.88 -73.36 29.37
CA LYS A 365 -89.16 -73.91 28.89
C LYS A 365 -89.36 -75.34 29.36
N GLU A 366 -88.32 -76.17 29.34
CA GLU A 366 -88.31 -77.51 29.93
C GLU A 366 -88.44 -77.44 31.46
N LEU A 367 -87.76 -76.52 32.15
CA LEU A 367 -87.94 -76.30 33.60
C LEU A 367 -89.36 -75.87 33.92
N ALA A 368 -89.99 -75.04 33.09
CA ALA A 368 -91.38 -74.64 33.24
C ALA A 368 -92.34 -75.82 32.97
N SER A 369 -92.08 -76.62 31.93
CA SER A 369 -92.83 -77.83 31.61
C SER A 369 -92.71 -78.88 32.72
N VAL A 370 -91.49 -79.22 33.12
CA VAL A 370 -91.19 -80.16 34.19
C VAL A 370 -91.69 -79.63 35.54
N ARG A 371 -91.62 -78.33 35.86
CA ARG A 371 -92.27 -77.78 37.08
C ARG A 371 -93.79 -77.90 37.03
N LYS A 372 -94.41 -77.72 35.85
CA LYS A 372 -95.85 -77.90 35.66
C LYS A 372 -96.24 -79.36 35.83
N GLU A 373 -95.57 -80.29 35.15
CA GLU A 373 -95.74 -81.74 35.32
C GLU A 373 -95.50 -82.15 36.78
N LEU A 374 -94.40 -81.72 37.41
CA LEU A 374 -94.10 -82.04 38.81
C LEU A 374 -95.20 -81.55 39.77
N SER A 375 -95.87 -80.44 39.44
CA SER A 375 -97.06 -79.95 40.17
C SER A 375 -98.31 -80.77 39.87
N GLU A 376 -98.59 -81.12 38.61
CA GLU A 376 -99.74 -81.93 38.21
C GLU A 376 -99.63 -83.37 38.76
N THR A 377 -98.45 -83.98 38.65
CA THR A 377 -98.08 -85.30 39.18
C THR A 377 -98.09 -85.32 40.71
N ALA A 378 -97.58 -84.28 41.40
CA ALA A 378 -97.71 -84.18 42.86
C ALA A 378 -99.16 -84.02 43.32
N ASN A 379 -99.97 -83.23 42.59
CA ASN A 379 -101.40 -83.10 42.86
C ASN A 379 -102.17 -84.40 42.59
N ALA A 380 -101.81 -85.15 41.55
CA ALA A 380 -102.39 -86.46 41.25
C ALA A 380 -101.99 -87.52 42.29
N LEU A 381 -100.73 -87.50 42.75
CA LEU A 381 -100.24 -88.34 43.83
C LEU A 381 -100.97 -88.06 45.15
N ALA A 382 -101.15 -86.78 45.49
CA ALA A 382 -101.91 -86.37 46.68
C ALA A 382 -103.39 -86.81 46.64
N ARG A 383 -104.02 -86.78 45.45
CA ARG A 383 -105.38 -87.32 45.26
C ARG A 383 -105.42 -88.84 45.42
N ALA A 384 -104.49 -89.56 44.77
CA ALA A 384 -104.42 -91.02 44.86
C ALA A 384 -104.08 -91.53 46.28
N GLN A 385 -103.35 -90.75 47.07
CA GLN A 385 -103.07 -91.02 48.49
C GLN A 385 -104.25 -90.74 49.42
N ALA A 386 -105.28 -90.02 48.97
CA ALA A 386 -106.51 -89.75 49.71
C ALA A 386 -107.63 -90.78 49.43
N GLU A 387 -107.46 -91.66 48.43
CA GLU A 387 -108.40 -92.75 48.11
C GLU A 387 -108.12 -94.00 48.97
N ILE A 388 -109.18 -94.73 49.32
CA ILE A 388 -109.08 -95.93 50.18
C ILE A 388 -108.26 -97.02 49.46
N PRO A 389 -107.28 -97.70 50.12
CA PRO A 389 -106.32 -98.53 49.40
C PRO A 389 -106.93 -99.77 48.73
N THR A 390 -106.72 -99.89 47.42
CA THR A 390 -106.87 -101.14 46.66
C THR A 390 -105.53 -101.49 46.01
N SER A 391 -105.32 -102.75 45.57
CA SER A 391 -104.00 -103.15 45.04
C SER A 391 -103.57 -102.38 43.79
N GLY A 392 -104.51 -101.87 43.00
CA GLY A 392 -104.24 -100.98 41.87
C GLY A 392 -103.77 -99.57 42.28
N THR A 393 -104.19 -99.07 43.44
CA THR A 393 -103.80 -97.74 43.93
C THR A 393 -102.32 -97.69 44.32
N ALA A 394 -101.82 -98.73 44.99
CA ALA A 394 -100.42 -98.82 45.42
C ALA A 394 -99.42 -98.83 44.25
N GLN A 395 -99.75 -99.56 43.18
CA GLN A 395 -98.92 -99.64 41.98
C GLN A 395 -98.82 -98.29 41.25
N LYS A 396 -99.92 -97.51 41.26
CA LYS A 396 -100.00 -96.16 40.68
C LYS A 396 -99.20 -95.13 41.49
N ILE A 397 -99.28 -95.19 42.82
CA ILE A 397 -98.49 -94.36 43.74
C ILE A 397 -96.98 -94.61 43.56
N SER A 398 -96.57 -95.88 43.41
CA SER A 398 -95.17 -96.25 43.20
C SER A 398 -94.59 -95.71 41.88
N GLY A 399 -95.40 -95.63 40.82
CA GLY A 399 -94.96 -95.05 39.54
C GLY A 399 -94.69 -93.55 39.62
N LEU A 400 -95.68 -92.80 40.15
CA LEU A 400 -95.61 -91.34 40.26
C LEU A 400 -94.47 -90.86 41.18
N ALA A 401 -94.14 -91.63 42.23
CA ALA A 401 -93.03 -91.31 43.14
C ALA A 401 -91.65 -91.47 42.48
N ALA A 402 -91.48 -92.43 41.56
CA ALA A 402 -90.22 -92.67 40.86
C ALA A 402 -89.90 -91.55 39.85
N GLU A 403 -90.91 -91.06 39.13
CA GLU A 403 -90.76 -89.92 38.21
C GLU A 403 -90.37 -88.62 38.95
N LEU A 404 -90.96 -88.38 40.12
CA LEU A 404 -90.69 -87.18 40.92
C LEU A 404 -89.23 -87.09 41.40
N SER A 405 -88.60 -88.23 41.69
CA SER A 405 -87.20 -88.29 42.13
C SER A 405 -86.24 -87.90 41.00
N LYS A 406 -86.47 -88.47 39.81
CA LYS A 406 -85.61 -88.30 38.64
C LYS A 406 -85.50 -86.85 38.19
N SER A 407 -86.59 -86.08 38.27
CA SER A 407 -86.62 -84.67 37.88
C SER A 407 -85.91 -83.71 38.84
N ARG A 408 -85.54 -84.14 40.06
CA ARG A 408 -84.79 -83.30 41.02
C ARG A 408 -83.28 -83.33 40.79
N GLU A 409 -82.73 -84.46 40.36
CA GLU A 409 -81.28 -84.63 40.17
C GLU A 409 -80.75 -83.77 39.02
N THR A 410 -81.51 -83.67 37.92
CA THR A 410 -81.17 -82.86 36.74
C THR A 410 -80.98 -81.37 37.05
N LEU A 411 -81.68 -80.86 38.06
CA LEU A 411 -81.65 -79.43 38.42
C LEU A 411 -80.32 -79.01 39.07
N ALA A 412 -79.71 -79.91 39.85
CA ALA A 412 -78.50 -79.60 40.61
C ALA A 412 -77.24 -79.46 39.73
N ALA A 413 -77.20 -80.17 38.60
CA ALA A 413 -76.03 -80.19 37.72
C ALA A 413 -75.78 -78.86 36.97
N ILE A 414 -76.83 -78.08 36.72
CA ILE A 414 -76.76 -76.86 35.88
C ILE A 414 -76.14 -75.67 36.64
N GLN A 415 -76.25 -75.63 37.98
CA GLN A 415 -75.84 -74.48 38.79
C GLN A 415 -74.31 -74.40 39.04
N SER A 416 -73.54 -75.41 38.65
CA SER A 416 -72.12 -75.56 39.04
C SER A 416 -71.10 -74.91 38.08
N ALA A 417 -71.51 -74.30 36.96
CA ALA A 417 -70.64 -74.10 35.80
C ALA A 417 -70.39 -72.63 35.37
N GLN A 418 -70.54 -71.65 36.29
CA GLN A 418 -70.67 -70.23 35.90
C GLN A 418 -69.74 -69.24 36.62
N ALA A 419 -68.51 -69.65 36.96
CA ALA A 419 -67.53 -68.75 37.60
C ALA A 419 -66.06 -69.04 37.22
N GLN A 420 -65.48 -68.27 36.30
CA GLN A 420 -64.02 -67.97 36.17
C GLN A 420 -63.68 -67.07 34.95
N THR A 421 -62.52 -66.37 35.03
CA THR A 421 -61.69 -65.71 33.97
C THR A 421 -61.88 -64.26 33.46
N THR A 422 -60.71 -63.64 33.24
CA THR A 422 -60.25 -62.33 32.69
C THR A 422 -58.77 -62.55 32.19
N PRO A 423 -57.94 -61.59 31.68
CA PRO A 423 -58.07 -60.13 31.49
C PRO A 423 -57.52 -59.55 30.14
N ASP A 424 -57.40 -58.23 30.07
CA ASP A 424 -56.43 -57.32 29.37
C ASP A 424 -55.68 -57.68 28.06
N GLY A 425 -55.42 -56.64 27.23
CA GLY A 425 -54.57 -56.75 26.03
C GLY A 425 -54.05 -55.44 25.35
N ILE A 426 -52.79 -55.11 25.66
CA ILE A 426 -51.67 -54.63 24.79
C ILE A 426 -51.78 -53.34 23.96
N SER A 427 -50.67 -52.59 23.98
CA SER A 427 -50.27 -51.53 23.04
C SER A 427 -49.04 -51.93 22.19
N THR A 428 -48.88 -51.28 21.02
CA THR A 428 -47.61 -51.02 20.30
C THR A 428 -46.85 -52.18 19.62
N SER A 429 -47.33 -52.56 18.43
CA SER A 429 -46.52 -53.12 17.32
C SER A 429 -46.25 -52.08 16.20
N LEU A 430 -46.29 -50.79 16.54
CA LEU A 430 -46.37 -49.65 15.60
C LEU A 430 -44.99 -49.06 15.19
N GLN A 431 -43.98 -49.90 14.95
CA GLN A 431 -42.61 -49.44 14.66
C GLN A 431 -41.84 -50.22 13.57
N HIS A 432 -42.55 -50.86 12.62
CA HIS A 432 -41.96 -51.41 11.38
C HIS A 432 -42.31 -50.59 10.10
N ALA A 433 -42.96 -49.42 10.21
CA ALA A 433 -43.76 -48.87 9.11
C ALA A 433 -43.13 -47.77 8.23
N LEU A 434 -41.95 -47.19 8.56
CA LEU A 434 -41.64 -45.83 8.10
C LEU A 434 -40.91 -45.65 6.75
N VAL A 435 -40.08 -46.59 6.27
CA VAL A 435 -39.41 -46.47 4.94
C VAL A 435 -39.20 -47.84 4.30
N ARG A 436 -40.16 -48.33 3.50
CA ARG A 436 -39.93 -49.52 2.66
C ARG A 436 -40.66 -49.59 1.33
N ASP A 437 -41.43 -48.56 0.96
CA ASP A 437 -42.40 -48.66 -0.14
C ASP A 437 -42.53 -47.36 -0.95
N GLN A 438 -41.39 -46.94 -1.51
CA GLN A 438 -41.14 -45.87 -2.51
C GLN A 438 -41.61 -44.42 -2.22
N ASP A 439 -42.51 -44.21 -1.27
CA ASP A 439 -42.87 -42.86 -0.80
C ASP A 439 -41.88 -42.36 0.26
N LEU A 440 -41.50 -41.08 0.16
CA LEU A 440 -40.74 -40.35 1.17
C LEU A 440 -41.68 -39.96 2.32
N ARG A 441 -42.27 -40.96 3.01
CA ARG A 441 -43.39 -40.81 3.96
C ARG A 441 -43.13 -39.87 5.14
N TRP A 442 -41.86 -39.59 5.46
CA TRP A 442 -41.46 -38.58 6.45
C TRP A 442 -41.81 -37.14 6.04
N THR A 443 -42.04 -36.86 4.75
CA THR A 443 -42.49 -35.53 4.27
C THR A 443 -43.93 -35.22 4.70
N GLN A 444 -44.81 -36.22 4.81
CA GLN A 444 -46.23 -36.01 5.10
C GLN A 444 -46.49 -35.48 6.53
N PRO A 445 -45.89 -36.03 7.62
CA PRO A 445 -46.00 -35.44 8.96
C PRO A 445 -45.48 -34.00 9.04
N LEU A 446 -44.41 -33.68 8.30
CA LEU A 446 -43.88 -32.31 8.21
C LEU A 446 -44.86 -31.39 7.48
N LEU A 447 -45.41 -31.81 6.35
CA LEU A 447 -46.44 -31.08 5.60
C LEU A 447 -47.68 -30.79 6.47
N GLU A 448 -48.15 -31.78 7.24
CA GLU A 448 -49.31 -31.62 8.12
C GLU A 448 -48.99 -30.71 9.34
N LEU A 449 -47.78 -30.81 9.90
CA LEU A 449 -47.29 -29.87 10.93
C LEU A 449 -47.24 -28.43 10.41
N PHE A 450 -46.76 -28.20 9.18
CA PHE A 450 -46.70 -26.85 8.60
C PHE A 450 -48.08 -26.30 8.20
N ARG A 451 -49.02 -27.18 7.83
CA ARG A 451 -50.44 -26.85 7.64
C ARG A 451 -51.07 -26.40 8.96
N LEU A 452 -50.80 -27.09 10.07
CA LEU A 452 -51.22 -26.68 11.42
C LEU A 452 -50.58 -25.36 11.88
N LEU A 453 -49.29 -25.15 11.58
CA LEU A 453 -48.55 -23.91 11.88
C LEU A 453 -48.84 -22.74 10.91
N LYS A 454 -49.74 -22.92 9.93
CA LYS A 454 -50.14 -21.92 8.92
C LYS A 454 -48.98 -21.31 8.12
N ILE A 455 -47.87 -22.03 7.95
CA ILE A 455 -46.72 -21.55 7.17
C ILE A 455 -47.03 -21.69 5.68
N LYS A 456 -46.90 -20.58 4.90
CA LYS A 456 -47.14 -20.62 3.45
C LYS A 456 -46.11 -21.55 2.76
N PRO A 457 -46.54 -22.53 1.93
CA PRO A 457 -45.65 -23.49 1.26
C PRO A 457 -44.42 -22.86 0.57
N VAL A 458 -44.64 -21.83 -0.25
CA VAL A 458 -43.58 -21.09 -0.96
C VAL A 458 -42.53 -20.48 -0.01
N LYS A 459 -42.92 -20.02 1.20
CA LYS A 459 -41.95 -19.50 2.19
C LYS A 459 -41.06 -20.61 2.73
N LEU A 460 -41.62 -21.79 2.99
CA LEU A 460 -40.86 -22.96 3.46
C LEU A 460 -39.94 -23.51 2.36
N ALA A 461 -40.43 -23.62 1.13
CA ALA A 461 -39.59 -24.06 0.00
C ALA A 461 -38.47 -23.06 -0.32
N ASN A 462 -38.72 -21.76 -0.16
CA ASN A 462 -37.67 -20.74 -0.21
C ASN A 462 -36.67 -20.88 0.94
N ALA A 463 -37.11 -21.16 2.17
CA ALA A 463 -36.22 -21.39 3.30
C ALA A 463 -35.37 -22.66 3.12
N ALA A 464 -35.94 -23.78 2.66
CA ALA A 464 -35.21 -25.02 2.39
C ALA A 464 -34.16 -24.86 1.28
N THR A 465 -34.52 -24.17 0.18
CA THR A 465 -33.56 -23.85 -0.89
C THR A 465 -32.52 -22.81 -0.46
N ALA A 466 -32.86 -21.84 0.39
CA ALA A 466 -31.89 -20.88 0.93
C ALA A 466 -30.93 -21.55 1.92
N LEU A 467 -31.41 -22.46 2.77
CA LEU A 467 -30.59 -23.23 3.71
C LEU A 467 -29.61 -24.13 2.96
N ALA A 468 -30.04 -24.79 1.88
CA ALA A 468 -29.17 -25.60 1.04
C ALA A 468 -28.24 -24.77 0.11
N LYS A 469 -28.51 -23.47 -0.07
CA LYS A 469 -27.61 -22.52 -0.75
C LYS A 469 -26.61 -21.84 0.20
N LYS A 470 -26.92 -21.73 1.51
CA LYS A 470 -25.94 -21.33 2.53
C LYS A 470 -24.86 -22.41 2.65
N ARG A 471 -23.60 -21.98 2.79
CA ARG A 471 -22.39 -22.72 2.40
C ARG A 471 -21.95 -23.85 3.38
N TYR A 472 -22.88 -24.48 4.10
CA TYR A 472 -22.60 -25.50 5.14
C TYR A 472 -23.62 -26.65 5.17
N VAL A 473 -23.73 -27.40 4.08
CA VAL A 473 -24.22 -28.79 4.15
C VAL A 473 -23.21 -29.64 3.40
N ALA A 474 -22.24 -30.23 4.09
CA ALA A 474 -21.25 -31.12 3.46
C ALA A 474 -21.88 -32.49 3.10
N ASP A 475 -22.92 -32.90 3.84
CA ASP A 475 -23.64 -34.16 3.67
C ASP A 475 -24.55 -34.17 2.42
N PRO A 476 -24.31 -35.07 1.45
CA PRO A 476 -25.20 -35.28 0.31
C PRO A 476 -26.63 -35.74 0.68
N PHE A 477 -26.81 -36.48 1.79
CA PHE A 477 -28.12 -36.98 2.19
C PHE A 477 -29.02 -35.85 2.72
N ALA A 478 -28.52 -34.99 3.60
CA ALA A 478 -29.21 -33.76 4.03
C ALA A 478 -29.56 -32.83 2.85
N ARG A 479 -28.70 -32.73 1.83
CA ARG A 479 -29.03 -32.00 0.59
C ARG A 479 -30.18 -32.66 -0.18
N LEU A 480 -30.25 -33.99 -0.23
CA LEU A 480 -31.34 -34.73 -0.85
C LEU A 480 -32.66 -34.56 -0.07
N LEU A 481 -32.62 -34.61 1.27
CA LEU A 481 -33.78 -34.35 2.13
C LEU A 481 -34.33 -32.93 1.93
N LEU A 482 -33.47 -31.91 1.91
CA LEU A 482 -33.88 -30.51 1.70
C LEU A 482 -34.42 -30.28 0.27
N ALA A 483 -33.85 -30.94 -0.74
CA ALA A 483 -34.35 -30.87 -2.11
C ALA A 483 -35.70 -31.58 -2.28
N SER A 484 -35.89 -32.73 -1.61
CA SER A 484 -37.18 -33.43 -1.55
C SER A 484 -38.24 -32.58 -0.87
N LEU A 485 -37.97 -32.04 0.32
CA LEU A 485 -38.92 -31.20 1.04
C LEU A 485 -39.33 -29.97 0.21
N ALA A 486 -38.37 -29.29 -0.42
CA ALA A 486 -38.66 -28.13 -1.26
C ALA A 486 -39.55 -28.49 -2.47
N ALA A 487 -39.26 -29.60 -3.16
CA ALA A 487 -40.02 -30.03 -4.34
C ALA A 487 -41.39 -30.65 -4.01
N SER A 488 -41.56 -31.25 -2.82
CA SER A 488 -42.86 -31.75 -2.34
C SER A 488 -43.79 -30.64 -1.84
N VAL A 489 -43.23 -29.53 -1.35
CA VAL A 489 -43.99 -28.37 -0.84
C VAL A 489 -44.35 -27.37 -1.95
N ASP A 490 -43.48 -27.22 -2.94
CA ASP A 490 -43.56 -26.23 -4.02
C ASP A 490 -43.00 -26.87 -5.31
N PRO A 491 -43.82 -27.55 -6.14
CA PRO A 491 -43.32 -28.44 -7.19
C PRO A 491 -42.88 -27.73 -8.49
N GLU A 492 -42.36 -26.51 -8.39
CA GLU A 492 -41.91 -25.70 -9.53
C GLU A 492 -40.84 -26.38 -10.38
N PRO A 493 -40.83 -26.22 -11.73
CA PRO A 493 -39.92 -26.93 -12.64
C PRO A 493 -38.43 -26.80 -12.27
N PHE A 494 -37.99 -25.65 -11.78
CA PHE A 494 -36.61 -25.45 -11.34
C PHE A 494 -36.24 -26.19 -10.04
N ARG A 495 -37.22 -26.43 -9.15
CA ARG A 495 -37.03 -27.21 -7.92
C ARG A 495 -37.06 -28.71 -8.20
N GLN A 496 -37.92 -29.15 -9.12
CA GLN A 496 -37.90 -30.51 -9.64
C GLN A 496 -36.58 -30.81 -10.36
N LYS A 497 -36.04 -29.87 -11.15
CA LYS A 497 -34.70 -29.95 -11.73
C LYS A 497 -33.65 -30.17 -10.63
N TRP A 498 -33.67 -29.35 -9.58
CA TRP A 498 -32.75 -29.45 -8.43
C TRP A 498 -32.88 -30.80 -7.68
N LEU A 499 -34.12 -31.24 -7.42
CA LEU A 499 -34.60 -32.62 -7.25
C LEU A 499 -33.68 -33.68 -7.88
N ALA A 500 -33.81 -33.77 -9.20
CA ALA A 500 -33.22 -34.80 -10.01
C ALA A 500 -31.69 -34.81 -9.93
N PHE A 501 -31.06 -33.64 -9.89
CA PHE A 501 -29.59 -33.56 -9.76
C PHE A 501 -29.10 -34.12 -8.41
N ARG A 502 -29.82 -33.94 -7.30
CA ARG A 502 -29.41 -34.54 -6.01
C ARG A 502 -29.68 -36.03 -5.91
N LEU A 503 -30.74 -36.53 -6.55
CA LEU A 503 -30.96 -37.97 -6.71
C LEU A 503 -29.84 -38.62 -7.54
N LYS A 504 -29.40 -37.98 -8.63
CA LYS A 504 -28.26 -38.43 -9.44
C LYS A 504 -26.96 -38.46 -8.61
N ASP A 505 -26.68 -37.41 -7.85
CA ASP A 505 -25.46 -37.34 -7.03
C ASP A 505 -25.43 -38.40 -5.91
N MET A 506 -26.58 -38.96 -5.55
CA MET A 506 -26.74 -40.09 -4.63
C MET A 506 -26.91 -41.46 -5.32
N GLY A 507 -26.68 -41.54 -6.63
CA GLY A 507 -26.73 -42.80 -7.39
C GLY A 507 -28.13 -43.29 -7.76
N PHE A 508 -29.20 -42.56 -7.40
CA PHE A 508 -30.60 -42.87 -7.76
C PHE A 508 -30.90 -42.47 -9.22
N ASN A 509 -30.08 -42.96 -10.15
CA ASN A 509 -30.06 -42.56 -11.56
C ASN A 509 -31.40 -42.79 -12.28
N GLN A 510 -32.14 -43.83 -11.92
CA GLN A 510 -33.45 -44.12 -12.53
C GLN A 510 -34.51 -43.06 -12.16
N MET A 511 -34.58 -42.65 -10.89
CA MET A 511 -35.50 -41.59 -10.44
C MET A 511 -35.08 -40.23 -10.98
N ALA A 512 -33.77 -39.93 -10.98
CA ALA A 512 -33.24 -38.72 -11.61
C ALA A 512 -33.58 -38.64 -13.10
N ARG A 513 -33.47 -39.75 -13.84
CA ARG A 513 -33.84 -39.85 -15.26
C ARG A 513 -35.33 -39.58 -15.50
N GLN A 514 -36.21 -40.12 -14.66
CA GLN A 514 -37.66 -39.91 -14.77
C GLN A 514 -38.03 -38.42 -14.61
N ILE A 515 -37.46 -37.74 -13.61
CA ILE A 515 -37.74 -36.31 -13.36
C ILE A 515 -37.14 -35.44 -14.48
N ILE A 516 -35.89 -35.70 -14.92
CA ILE A 516 -35.26 -34.98 -16.04
C ILE A 516 -36.04 -35.15 -17.35
N ALA A 517 -36.62 -36.33 -17.61
CA ALA A 517 -37.44 -36.59 -18.79
C ALA A 517 -38.75 -35.77 -18.78
N ALA A 518 -39.36 -35.56 -17.61
CA ALA A 518 -40.60 -34.81 -17.48
C ALA A 518 -40.42 -33.28 -17.63
N LEU A 519 -39.22 -32.76 -17.42
CA LEU A 519 -38.91 -31.32 -17.40
C LEU A 519 -38.49 -30.72 -18.74
N GLN A 520 -38.48 -31.51 -19.81
CA GLN A 520 -38.04 -31.04 -21.13
C GLN A 520 -38.98 -29.93 -21.65
N GLY A 521 -38.41 -28.75 -21.91
CA GLY A 521 -39.17 -27.57 -22.35
C GLY A 521 -39.94 -26.82 -21.25
N GLN A 522 -39.81 -27.24 -19.98
CA GLN A 522 -40.46 -26.57 -18.83
C GLN A 522 -39.50 -25.72 -17.99
N VAL A 523 -38.19 -25.86 -18.19
CA VAL A 523 -37.14 -25.10 -17.49
C VAL A 523 -35.87 -25.07 -18.34
N ASP A 524 -35.16 -23.94 -18.30
CA ASP A 524 -33.87 -23.81 -18.98
C ASP A 524 -32.78 -24.63 -18.27
N PHE A 525 -31.91 -25.25 -19.07
CA PHE A 525 -30.72 -25.97 -18.61
C PHE A 525 -29.46 -25.21 -19.04
N SER A 526 -28.50 -25.03 -18.14
CA SER A 526 -27.19 -24.50 -18.53
C SER A 526 -26.43 -25.52 -19.40
N ALA A 527 -25.43 -25.08 -20.17
CA ALA A 527 -24.68 -25.96 -21.07
C ALA A 527 -24.00 -27.15 -20.36
N SER A 528 -23.71 -27.06 -19.05
CA SER A 528 -23.20 -28.17 -18.24
C SER A 528 -24.32 -29.07 -17.69
N GLU A 529 -25.45 -28.50 -17.27
CA GLU A 529 -26.63 -29.26 -16.85
C GLU A 529 -27.22 -30.09 -18.00
N GLN A 530 -27.26 -29.50 -19.20
CA GLN A 530 -27.77 -30.16 -20.42
C GLN A 530 -26.95 -31.43 -20.75
N ARG A 531 -25.61 -31.37 -20.68
CA ARG A 531 -24.75 -32.55 -20.88
C ARG A 531 -25.07 -33.69 -19.90
N VAL A 532 -25.38 -33.37 -18.65
CA VAL A 532 -25.73 -34.37 -17.63
C VAL A 532 -27.14 -34.92 -17.85
N ALA A 533 -28.08 -34.08 -18.28
CA ALA A 533 -29.42 -34.49 -18.66
C ALA A 533 -29.41 -35.44 -19.88
N ASP A 534 -28.67 -35.08 -20.94
CA ASP A 534 -28.51 -35.91 -22.15
C ASP A 534 -27.86 -37.26 -21.83
N HIS A 535 -26.85 -37.27 -20.96
CA HIS A 535 -26.23 -38.51 -20.46
C HIS A 535 -27.21 -39.40 -19.69
N LEU A 536 -27.99 -38.84 -18.74
CA LEU A 536 -29.03 -39.58 -18.00
C LEU A 536 -30.13 -40.12 -18.93
N LEU A 537 -30.47 -39.40 -19.99
CA LEU A 537 -31.50 -39.80 -20.94
C LEU A 537 -31.01 -40.81 -21.98
N GLY A 538 -29.70 -40.96 -22.16
CA GLY A 538 -29.08 -41.83 -23.17
C GLY A 538 -29.01 -41.20 -24.55
N ARG A 539 -28.98 -39.86 -24.64
CA ARG A 539 -28.82 -39.12 -25.90
C ARG A 539 -27.33 -38.96 -26.20
N ALA A 540 -26.91 -39.36 -27.41
CA ALA A 540 -25.52 -39.28 -27.82
C ALA A 540 -25.09 -37.81 -28.02
N SER A 541 -24.30 -37.28 -27.09
CA SER A 541 -23.61 -36.00 -27.28
C SER A 541 -22.39 -36.21 -28.19
N SER A 542 -22.46 -35.71 -29.43
CA SER A 542 -21.29 -35.65 -30.32
C SER A 542 -20.11 -34.94 -29.66
N PRO A 543 -18.84 -35.33 -29.93
CA PRO A 543 -17.70 -34.63 -29.38
C PRO A 543 -17.65 -33.19 -29.92
N PRO A 544 -17.19 -32.20 -29.14
CA PRO A 544 -16.93 -30.88 -29.67
C PRO A 544 -15.86 -30.97 -30.77
N ALA A 545 -16.14 -30.36 -31.92
CA ALA A 545 -15.18 -30.26 -33.00
C ALA A 545 -13.91 -29.56 -32.50
N LYS A 546 -12.74 -30.07 -32.89
CA LYS A 546 -11.48 -29.33 -32.73
C LYS A 546 -11.63 -28.01 -33.48
N LEU A 547 -11.53 -26.89 -32.77
CA LEU A 547 -11.28 -25.61 -33.44
C LEU A 547 -9.98 -25.74 -34.26
N PRO A 548 -9.91 -25.14 -35.45
CA PRO A 548 -8.83 -25.44 -36.39
C PRO A 548 -7.48 -25.07 -35.79
N ALA A 549 -6.47 -25.90 -36.04
CA ALA A 549 -5.12 -25.38 -36.10
C ALA A 549 -5.10 -24.36 -37.25
N THR A 550 -5.13 -23.07 -36.93
CA THR A 550 -4.87 -22.01 -37.91
C THR A 550 -3.48 -22.27 -38.44
N SER A 551 -3.45 -22.63 -39.72
CA SER A 551 -2.25 -23.01 -40.44
C SER A 551 -1.11 -22.04 -40.16
N VAL A 552 0.04 -22.61 -39.81
CA VAL A 552 1.33 -21.95 -40.06
C VAL A 552 1.38 -21.71 -41.57
N LYS A 553 0.97 -20.51 -42.00
CA LYS A 553 1.32 -20.03 -43.34
C LYS A 553 2.84 -19.98 -43.34
N GLN A 554 3.44 -20.83 -44.15
CA GLN A 554 4.79 -20.61 -44.64
C GLN A 554 4.77 -19.28 -45.39
N THR A 555 5.05 -18.18 -44.69
CA THR A 555 5.55 -16.98 -45.34
C THR A 555 6.88 -17.36 -45.95
N THR A 556 6.96 -17.24 -47.28
CA THR A 556 8.19 -17.22 -48.05
C THR A 556 9.26 -16.39 -47.33
N PRO A 557 10.56 -16.76 -47.44
CA PRO A 557 11.61 -16.10 -46.68
C PRO A 557 11.60 -14.59 -46.96
N ALA A 558 11.31 -13.81 -45.91
CA ALA A 558 11.40 -12.37 -45.98
C ALA A 558 12.86 -12.00 -46.30
N ALA A 559 13.05 -11.05 -47.21
CA ALA A 559 14.38 -10.60 -47.61
C ALA A 559 15.16 -10.08 -46.38
N PRO A 560 16.48 -10.32 -46.29
CA PRO A 560 17.30 -9.78 -45.22
C PRO A 560 17.30 -8.25 -45.31
N LEU A 561 16.74 -7.61 -44.28
CA LEU A 561 16.62 -6.16 -44.14
C LEU A 561 16.88 -5.77 -42.68
N PRO A 562 17.53 -4.62 -42.47
CA PRO A 562 18.93 -4.39 -42.82
C PRO A 562 19.81 -4.74 -41.61
N SER A 563 21.13 -4.82 -41.80
CA SER A 563 22.04 -4.68 -40.66
C SER A 563 21.75 -3.36 -39.94
N VAL A 564 21.87 -3.37 -38.60
CA VAL A 564 21.72 -2.18 -37.74
C VAL A 564 22.51 -1.03 -38.36
N ARG A 565 21.80 -0.06 -38.97
CA ARG A 565 22.47 1.13 -39.51
C ARG A 565 23.02 1.88 -38.32
N LYS A 566 24.30 2.28 -38.39
CA LYS A 566 24.87 3.25 -37.46
C LYS A 566 23.92 4.45 -37.37
N PRO A 567 23.72 5.04 -36.16
CA PRO A 567 22.84 6.19 -36.00
C PRO A 567 23.17 7.28 -37.02
N ALA A 568 22.15 7.76 -37.73
CA ALA A 568 22.28 9.00 -38.49
C ALA A 568 22.55 10.14 -37.49
N ALA A 569 23.39 11.09 -37.89
CA ALA A 569 23.80 12.18 -37.01
C ALA A 569 22.58 12.99 -36.51
N PHE A 570 22.65 13.37 -35.23
CA PHE A 570 21.66 14.23 -34.58
C PHE A 570 21.41 15.48 -35.43
N ARG A 571 20.14 15.72 -35.77
CA ARG A 571 19.72 16.92 -36.51
C ARG A 571 19.19 17.91 -35.48
N PRO A 572 19.90 19.02 -35.19
CA PRO A 572 19.44 19.98 -34.18
C PRO A 572 18.07 20.52 -34.58
N ALA A 573 17.16 20.62 -33.61
CA ALA A 573 15.82 21.13 -33.83
C ALA A 573 15.86 22.55 -34.41
N ALA A 574 14.95 22.83 -35.36
CA ALA A 574 14.79 24.19 -35.86
C ALA A 574 14.35 25.12 -34.71
N PRO A 575 14.79 26.40 -34.69
CA PRO A 575 14.40 27.33 -33.63
C PRO A 575 12.87 27.50 -33.62
N ARG A 576 12.25 27.16 -32.50
CA ARG A 576 10.80 27.17 -32.33
C ARG A 576 10.31 28.54 -31.87
N THR A 577 9.14 28.92 -32.37
CA THR A 577 8.43 30.11 -31.91
C THR A 577 7.80 29.86 -30.54
N ALA A 578 7.97 30.79 -29.62
CA ALA A 578 7.37 30.70 -28.29
C ALA A 578 5.84 30.73 -28.38
N LYS A 579 5.19 29.75 -27.73
CA LYS A 579 3.72 29.63 -27.59
C LYS A 579 3.34 29.80 -26.11
N LEU A 580 2.08 30.11 -25.82
CA LEU A 580 1.59 29.91 -24.45
C LEU A 580 1.50 28.40 -24.18
N PRO A 581 1.83 27.90 -22.98
CA PRO A 581 1.82 26.46 -22.66
C PRO A 581 0.53 25.73 -23.08
N LYS A 582 -0.63 26.32 -22.78
CA LYS A 582 -1.96 25.82 -23.18
C LYS A 582 -2.16 25.60 -24.70
N ASP A 583 -1.42 26.34 -25.53
CA ASP A 583 -1.55 26.33 -26.99
C ASP A 583 -0.53 25.37 -27.65
N MET A 584 0.37 24.77 -26.86
CA MET A 584 1.36 23.80 -27.31
C MET A 584 0.69 22.45 -27.58
N LYS A 585 0.96 21.85 -28.74
CA LYS A 585 0.41 20.54 -29.10
C LYS A 585 1.35 19.44 -28.66
N VAL A 586 0.93 18.65 -27.68
CA VAL A 586 1.76 17.61 -27.07
C VAL A 586 1.21 16.23 -27.45
N ALA A 587 2.05 15.40 -28.05
CA ALA A 587 1.81 13.97 -28.17
C ALA A 587 1.93 13.36 -26.77
N LEU A 588 0.81 12.88 -26.21
CA LEU A 588 0.73 12.44 -24.82
C LEU A 588 0.44 10.94 -24.71
N LEU A 589 1.39 10.19 -24.13
CA LEU A 589 1.25 8.79 -23.78
C LEU A 589 1.35 8.65 -22.26
N CYS A 590 0.21 8.47 -21.58
CA CYS A 590 0.13 8.29 -20.12
C CYS A 590 -1.10 7.48 -19.72
N ASP A 591 -1.15 7.01 -18.46
CA ASP A 591 -2.32 6.36 -17.88
C ASP A 591 -3.45 7.37 -17.56
N GLU A 592 -4.70 6.90 -17.48
CA GLU A 592 -5.93 7.71 -17.27
C GLU A 592 -5.79 8.84 -16.22
N PHE A 593 -5.30 8.51 -15.02
CA PHE A 593 -5.15 9.47 -13.92
C PHE A 593 -4.18 10.62 -14.24
N SER A 594 -3.14 10.36 -15.03
CA SER A 594 -2.18 11.37 -15.47
C SER A 594 -2.70 12.16 -16.67
N TYR A 595 -3.49 11.54 -17.55
CA TYR A 595 -4.23 12.28 -18.56
C TYR A 595 -5.17 13.31 -17.92
N LEU A 596 -5.97 12.91 -16.93
CA LEU A 596 -6.83 13.83 -16.16
C LEU A 596 -6.04 14.94 -15.43
N SER A 597 -4.76 14.70 -15.16
CA SER A 597 -3.87 15.65 -14.50
C SER A 597 -3.31 16.71 -15.44
N PHE A 598 -2.91 16.32 -16.66
CA PHE A 598 -2.20 17.19 -17.60
C PHE A 598 -3.06 17.72 -18.77
N LYS A 599 -4.22 17.12 -19.08
CA LYS A 599 -5.09 17.47 -20.23
C LYS A 599 -5.50 18.95 -20.33
N ASP A 600 -5.33 19.68 -19.22
CA ASP A 600 -5.79 21.03 -19.00
C ASP A 600 -4.67 22.07 -19.14
N GLU A 601 -3.41 21.63 -19.22
CA GLU A 601 -2.20 22.47 -19.20
C GLU A 601 -1.65 22.75 -20.61
N PHE A 602 -2.00 21.91 -21.57
CA PHE A 602 -1.58 21.95 -22.98
C PHE A 602 -2.59 21.24 -23.89
N ASN A 603 -2.46 21.40 -25.20
CA ASN A 603 -3.29 20.71 -26.19
C ASN A 603 -2.82 19.25 -26.35
N ALA A 604 -3.31 18.40 -25.45
CA ALA A 604 -2.98 16.98 -25.36
C ALA A 604 -3.62 16.15 -26.48
N VAL A 605 -2.79 15.52 -27.32
CA VAL A 605 -3.21 14.57 -28.34
C VAL A 605 -2.77 13.16 -27.95
N THR A 606 -3.73 12.31 -27.65
CA THR A 606 -3.55 10.93 -27.22
C THR A 606 -3.79 9.95 -28.37
N PHE A 607 -3.06 8.83 -28.40
CA PHE A 607 -3.13 7.84 -29.47
C PHE A 607 -2.89 6.41 -28.95
N GLU A 608 -3.26 5.43 -29.77
CA GLU A 608 -3.10 3.99 -29.51
C GLU A 608 -2.01 3.39 -30.41
N PRO A 609 -1.46 2.20 -30.09
CA PRO A 609 -0.47 1.52 -30.94
C PRO A 609 -0.96 1.22 -32.37
N SER A 610 -2.29 1.24 -32.59
CA SER A 610 -2.95 0.99 -33.87
C SER A 610 -3.04 2.21 -34.79
N ASN A 611 -2.93 3.43 -34.26
CA ASN A 611 -3.14 4.67 -35.02
C ASN A 611 -2.09 5.77 -34.77
N TRP A 612 -0.99 5.48 -34.06
CA TRP A 612 0.03 6.48 -33.78
C TRP A 612 0.66 7.06 -35.04
N GLN A 613 0.82 6.29 -36.14
CA GLN A 613 1.33 6.82 -37.40
C GLN A 613 0.43 7.93 -37.95
N GLU A 614 -0.88 7.68 -38.03
CA GLU A 614 -1.87 8.67 -38.48
C GLU A 614 -1.89 9.89 -37.56
N ALA A 615 -1.78 9.69 -36.24
CA ALA A 615 -1.71 10.78 -35.27
C ALA A 615 -0.48 11.69 -35.50
N PHE A 616 0.69 11.11 -35.78
CA PHE A 616 1.90 11.86 -36.12
C PHE A 616 1.89 12.41 -37.56
N GLU A 617 1.25 11.76 -38.54
CA GLU A 617 1.11 12.30 -39.90
C GLU A 617 0.16 13.50 -39.96
N SER A 618 -0.90 13.51 -39.15
CA SER A 618 -1.92 14.56 -39.13
C SER A 618 -1.62 15.74 -38.20
N ASN A 619 -0.54 15.67 -37.40
CA ASN A 619 -0.19 16.70 -36.42
C ASN A 619 1.28 17.10 -36.47
N ASP A 620 1.52 18.41 -36.31
CA ASP A 620 2.82 18.96 -35.97
C ASP A 620 2.89 19.11 -34.44
N PHE A 621 3.86 18.44 -33.80
CA PHE A 621 3.95 18.32 -32.34
C PHE A 621 5.08 19.16 -31.76
N ASP A 622 4.75 19.91 -30.72
CA ASP A 622 5.72 20.66 -29.93
C ASP A 622 6.50 19.74 -28.99
N LEU A 623 5.90 18.68 -28.45
CA LEU A 623 6.57 17.78 -27.52
C LEU A 623 5.99 16.37 -27.64
N PHE A 624 6.82 15.34 -27.49
CA PHE A 624 6.37 14.01 -27.11
C PHE A 624 6.62 13.79 -25.62
N PHE A 625 5.54 13.70 -24.84
CA PHE A 625 5.57 13.40 -23.41
C PHE A 625 5.07 11.98 -23.19
N CYS A 626 5.97 11.12 -22.69
CA CYS A 626 5.69 9.71 -22.43
C CYS A 626 5.89 9.43 -20.94
N GLU A 627 4.90 8.80 -20.32
CA GLU A 627 4.98 8.30 -18.96
C GLU A 627 5.45 6.83 -18.95
N SER A 628 5.96 6.36 -17.80
CA SER A 628 5.99 4.93 -17.45
C SER A 628 4.56 4.35 -17.28
N ALA A 629 3.81 4.32 -18.39
CA ALA A 629 2.41 3.96 -18.44
C ALA A 629 2.20 2.43 -18.51
N TRP A 630 1.17 1.94 -17.81
CA TRP A 630 0.80 0.51 -17.77
C TRP A 630 -0.30 0.13 -18.76
N SER A 631 -1.12 1.10 -19.16
CA SER A 631 -2.37 0.89 -19.89
C SER A 631 -2.55 1.90 -21.02
N GLY A 632 -2.14 3.15 -20.79
CA GLY A 632 -2.60 4.30 -21.57
C GLY A 632 -3.91 4.88 -20.99
N VAL A 633 -4.47 5.87 -21.68
CA VAL A 633 -5.66 6.62 -21.21
C VAL A 633 -6.89 5.73 -21.01
N ASP A 634 -7.03 4.65 -21.77
CA ASP A 634 -8.08 3.65 -21.58
C ASP A 634 -7.62 2.54 -20.63
N SER A 635 -8.00 2.64 -19.36
CA SER A 635 -7.61 1.71 -18.28
C SER A 635 -8.26 0.32 -18.37
N ASP A 636 -9.32 0.18 -19.17
CA ASP A 636 -10.12 -1.03 -19.31
C ASP A 636 -9.63 -1.89 -20.49
N ARG A 637 -9.48 -1.29 -21.67
CA ARG A 637 -8.90 -1.95 -22.86
C ARG A 637 -7.38 -2.08 -22.76
N ARG A 638 -6.71 -1.15 -22.05
CA ARG A 638 -5.26 -1.12 -21.82
C ARG A 638 -4.41 -1.26 -23.09
N PRO A 639 -4.63 -0.44 -24.14
CA PRO A 639 -3.97 -0.60 -25.44
C PRO A 639 -2.43 -0.60 -25.36
N TRP A 640 -1.82 0.11 -24.41
CA TRP A 640 -0.36 0.20 -24.25
C TRP A 640 0.25 -0.87 -23.30
N LYS A 641 -0.54 -1.81 -22.79
CA LYS A 641 -0.07 -2.82 -21.83
C LYS A 641 1.08 -3.66 -22.39
N GLY A 642 2.23 -3.59 -21.73
CA GLY A 642 3.43 -4.30 -22.14
C GLY A 642 4.08 -3.77 -23.42
N LYS A 643 3.83 -2.52 -23.80
CA LYS A 643 4.43 -1.84 -24.97
C LYS A 643 5.30 -0.63 -24.61
N VAL A 644 5.39 -0.27 -23.33
CA VAL A 644 6.17 0.89 -22.85
C VAL A 644 7.46 0.45 -22.16
N TYR A 645 7.41 -0.43 -21.17
CA TYR A 645 8.59 -1.00 -20.51
C TYR A 645 9.25 -2.11 -21.34
N ALA A 646 10.54 -2.33 -21.17
CA ALA A 646 11.22 -3.54 -21.66
C ALA A 646 11.04 -4.69 -20.66
N SER A 647 11.09 -5.95 -21.11
CA SER A 647 11.01 -7.10 -20.20
C SER A 647 11.92 -8.23 -20.62
N GLU A 648 12.66 -8.81 -19.67
CA GLU A 648 13.36 -10.08 -19.86
C GLU A 648 12.41 -11.26 -20.21
N ARG A 649 11.11 -11.14 -19.90
CA ARG A 649 10.10 -12.16 -20.21
C ARG A 649 9.72 -12.21 -21.69
N PHE A 650 10.05 -11.19 -22.48
CA PHE A 650 9.79 -11.17 -23.92
C PHE A 650 11.08 -11.53 -24.69
N ALA A 651 11.05 -12.66 -25.40
CA ALA A 651 12.15 -13.12 -26.25
C ALA A 651 12.40 -12.25 -27.51
N LYS A 652 11.58 -11.21 -27.72
CA LYS A 652 11.67 -10.22 -28.80
C LYS A 652 11.27 -8.86 -28.23
N GLU A 653 11.78 -7.78 -28.84
CA GLU A 653 11.39 -6.42 -28.48
C GLU A 653 9.86 -6.25 -28.55
N ASN A 654 9.30 -5.76 -27.44
CA ASN A 654 7.86 -5.65 -27.21
C ASN A 654 7.35 -4.20 -27.37
N ARG A 655 8.27 -3.23 -27.44
CA ARG A 655 8.00 -1.78 -27.54
C ARG A 655 8.02 -1.25 -28.98
N THR A 656 7.77 -2.10 -29.98
CA THR A 656 7.94 -1.78 -31.42
C THR A 656 7.28 -0.46 -31.84
N GLU A 657 6.06 -0.19 -31.37
CA GLU A 657 5.34 1.04 -31.70
C GLU A 657 5.94 2.28 -31.00
N LEU A 658 6.40 2.15 -29.75
CA LEU A 658 7.08 3.24 -29.04
C LEU A 658 8.42 3.59 -29.67
N LEU A 659 9.19 2.59 -30.13
CA LEU A 659 10.43 2.82 -30.86
C LEU A 659 10.18 3.53 -32.19
N GLY A 660 9.12 3.16 -32.92
CA GLY A 660 8.71 3.85 -34.14
C GLY A 660 8.31 5.31 -33.91
N ILE A 661 7.67 5.62 -32.79
CA ILE A 661 7.38 7.00 -32.37
C ILE A 661 8.67 7.77 -32.11
N LEU A 662 9.61 7.21 -31.36
CA LEU A 662 10.90 7.87 -31.06
C LEU A 662 11.73 8.11 -32.32
N ASP A 663 11.74 7.16 -33.26
CA ASP A 663 12.38 7.34 -34.56
C ASP A 663 11.72 8.47 -35.36
N THR A 664 10.38 8.51 -35.39
CA THR A 664 9.61 9.60 -36.04
C THR A 664 9.87 10.96 -35.39
N CYS A 665 9.97 11.02 -34.07
CA CYS A 665 10.32 12.24 -33.33
C CYS A 665 11.71 12.74 -33.72
N ARG A 666 12.69 11.83 -33.80
CA ARG A 666 14.07 12.13 -34.20
C ARG A 666 14.19 12.59 -35.66
N GLU A 667 13.43 11.99 -36.57
CA GLU A 667 13.39 12.41 -37.98
C GLU A 667 12.80 13.82 -38.17
N ARG A 668 11.84 14.21 -37.32
CA ARG A 668 11.13 15.49 -37.37
C ARG A 668 11.70 16.58 -36.45
N GLY A 669 12.62 16.25 -35.54
CA GLY A 669 13.18 17.18 -34.56
C GLY A 669 12.19 17.55 -33.44
N ILE A 670 11.35 16.60 -33.02
CA ILE A 670 10.42 16.74 -31.90
C ILE A 670 11.16 16.25 -30.63
N PRO A 671 11.38 17.11 -29.61
CA PRO A 671 11.96 16.68 -28.34
C PRO A 671 11.09 15.65 -27.62
N THR A 672 11.75 14.73 -26.92
CA THR A 672 11.11 13.61 -26.24
C THR A 672 11.41 13.66 -24.74
N VAL A 673 10.38 13.62 -23.91
CA VAL A 673 10.46 13.58 -22.44
C VAL A 673 9.86 12.26 -21.94
N PHE A 674 10.61 11.52 -21.12
CA PHE A 674 10.10 10.36 -20.40
C PHE A 674 9.92 10.66 -18.91
N TRP A 675 8.70 10.55 -18.38
CA TRP A 675 8.42 10.69 -16.94
C TRP A 675 8.19 9.34 -16.30
N ASN A 676 9.14 8.87 -15.50
CA ASN A 676 9.02 7.66 -14.72
C ASN A 676 8.31 7.94 -13.39
N LYS A 677 7.02 7.62 -13.33
CA LYS A 677 6.17 7.72 -12.12
C LYS A 677 6.23 6.50 -11.20
N GLU A 678 6.98 5.48 -11.60
CA GLU A 678 7.07 4.19 -10.90
C GLU A 678 8.35 4.07 -10.04
N ASP A 679 9.21 5.09 -10.07
CA ASP A 679 10.39 5.21 -9.22
C ASP A 679 10.02 5.65 -7.79
N PRO A 680 10.78 5.21 -6.76
CA PRO A 680 11.95 4.33 -6.85
C PRO A 680 11.57 2.84 -6.97
N ALA A 681 10.29 2.50 -6.79
CA ALA A 681 9.79 1.13 -6.60
C ALA A 681 10.12 0.16 -7.76
N HIS A 682 10.12 0.65 -9.00
CA HIS A 682 10.43 -0.14 -10.20
C HIS A 682 11.78 0.20 -10.84
N TYR A 683 12.63 1.02 -10.21
CA TYR A 683 13.94 1.42 -10.78
C TYR A 683 14.85 0.20 -11.05
N GLU A 684 14.75 -0.82 -10.22
CA GLU A 684 15.54 -2.06 -10.30
C GLU A 684 14.76 -3.23 -10.94
N ASP A 685 13.49 -3.05 -11.30
CA ASP A 685 12.67 -4.07 -11.94
C ASP A 685 13.11 -4.30 -13.40
N ARG A 686 13.62 -5.51 -13.70
CA ARG A 686 14.02 -5.93 -15.06
C ARG A 686 12.94 -6.73 -15.80
N VAL A 687 11.85 -7.07 -15.11
CA VAL A 687 10.61 -7.58 -15.70
C VAL A 687 9.76 -6.43 -16.26
N HIS A 688 9.76 -5.28 -15.59
CA HIS A 688 9.06 -4.06 -16.03
C HIS A 688 10.05 -2.88 -16.16
N ASP A 689 11.06 -3.08 -16.99
CA ASP A 689 12.22 -2.19 -17.13
C ASP A 689 11.85 -0.89 -17.87
N PHE A 690 11.32 0.07 -17.11
CA PHE A 690 11.08 1.44 -17.56
C PHE A 690 12.38 2.24 -17.66
N VAL A 691 13.41 1.91 -16.87
CA VAL A 691 14.72 2.56 -16.91
C VAL A 691 15.41 2.37 -18.27
N LYS A 692 15.31 1.19 -18.86
CA LYS A 692 15.75 0.89 -20.24
C LYS A 692 14.88 1.53 -21.34
N THR A 693 13.69 2.03 -20.99
CA THR A 693 12.90 2.87 -21.90
C THR A 693 13.29 4.35 -21.76
N ALA A 694 13.48 4.84 -20.53
CA ALA A 694 13.89 6.21 -20.23
C ALA A 694 15.18 6.61 -20.97
N GLN A 695 16.18 5.71 -21.02
CA GLN A 695 17.45 5.89 -21.75
C GLN A 695 17.31 6.18 -23.26
N LEU A 696 16.13 6.02 -23.85
CA LEU A 696 15.88 6.23 -25.28
C LEU A 696 15.32 7.63 -25.60
N PHE A 697 15.05 8.44 -24.58
CA PHE A 697 14.48 9.79 -24.68
C PHE A 697 15.57 10.85 -24.50
N ASP A 698 15.31 12.06 -25.02
CA ASP A 698 16.25 13.19 -24.92
C ASP A 698 16.34 13.71 -23.47
N HIS A 699 15.21 13.66 -22.76
CA HIS A 699 15.07 14.13 -21.38
C HIS A 699 14.34 13.07 -20.53
N VAL A 700 14.84 12.85 -19.31
CA VAL A 700 14.21 11.95 -18.32
C VAL A 700 13.74 12.76 -17.13
N MET A 701 12.55 12.46 -16.62
CA MET A 701 12.06 12.96 -15.35
C MET A 701 11.60 11.79 -14.48
N THR A 702 11.72 11.93 -13.17
CA THR A 702 11.36 10.87 -12.22
C THR A 702 10.58 11.44 -11.04
N THR A 703 9.62 10.68 -10.50
CA THR A 703 8.90 11.07 -9.28
C THR A 703 9.76 11.04 -8.02
N ALA A 704 10.92 10.37 -8.07
CA ALA A 704 11.84 10.17 -6.95
C ALA A 704 13.16 10.92 -7.20
N GLU A 705 13.38 12.03 -6.50
CA GLU A 705 14.58 12.86 -6.64
C GLU A 705 15.88 12.08 -6.40
N GLU A 706 15.85 11.11 -5.49
CA GLU A 706 16.98 10.21 -5.23
C GLU A 706 17.38 9.33 -6.43
N CYS A 707 16.49 9.17 -7.43
CA CYS A 707 16.81 8.49 -8.69
C CYS A 707 17.45 9.40 -9.74
N VAL A 708 17.43 10.74 -9.57
CA VAL A 708 18.05 11.69 -10.51
C VAL A 708 19.56 11.48 -10.67
N PRO A 709 20.39 11.38 -9.60
CA PRO A 709 21.80 11.06 -9.76
C PRO A 709 21.99 9.66 -10.36
N ARG A 710 21.22 8.67 -9.91
CA ARG A 710 21.30 7.28 -10.42
C ARG A 710 21.12 7.20 -11.95
N TYR A 711 20.17 7.92 -12.53
CA TYR A 711 20.00 7.96 -13.99
C TYR A 711 21.20 8.57 -14.73
N LYS A 712 21.90 9.53 -14.12
CA LYS A 712 23.11 10.16 -14.67
C LYS A 712 24.31 9.22 -14.55
N ASP A 713 24.49 8.62 -13.38
CA ASP A 713 25.69 7.86 -13.01
C ASP A 713 25.65 6.41 -13.53
N ASP A 714 24.52 5.70 -13.33
CA ASP A 714 24.37 4.29 -13.75
C ASP A 714 24.19 4.14 -15.27
N TYR A 715 23.60 5.15 -15.93
CA TYR A 715 23.12 5.05 -17.31
C TYR A 715 23.54 6.20 -18.25
N GLY A 716 24.25 7.22 -17.77
CA GLY A 716 24.75 8.32 -18.61
C GLY A 716 23.66 9.26 -19.16
N CYS A 717 22.46 9.28 -18.57
CA CYS A 717 21.38 10.16 -19.02
C CYS A 717 21.76 11.63 -18.77
N LYS A 718 21.89 12.44 -19.83
CA LYS A 718 22.46 13.80 -19.72
C LYS A 718 21.50 14.84 -19.15
N SER A 719 20.20 14.72 -19.44
CA SER A 719 19.16 15.64 -18.98
C SER A 719 18.18 14.87 -18.10
N VAL A 720 18.31 15.07 -16.78
CA VAL A 720 17.49 14.40 -15.77
C VAL A 720 17.13 15.37 -14.64
N ALA A 721 15.86 15.40 -14.25
CA ALA A 721 15.35 16.15 -13.11
C ALA A 721 14.23 15.40 -12.36
N ALA A 722 13.94 15.83 -11.13
CA ALA A 722 12.76 15.37 -10.40
C ALA A 722 11.51 16.05 -10.97
N LEU A 723 10.41 15.30 -11.09
CA LEU A 723 9.08 15.82 -11.38
C LEU A 723 8.08 15.14 -10.42
N PRO A 724 7.88 15.69 -9.21
CA PRO A 724 6.95 15.16 -8.23
C PRO A 724 5.51 15.24 -8.74
N PHE A 725 4.60 14.46 -8.13
CA PHE A 725 3.16 14.66 -8.36
C PHE A 725 2.70 16.08 -7.96
N ALA A 726 1.48 16.41 -8.38
CA ALA A 726 0.86 17.72 -8.26
C ALA A 726 -0.68 17.60 -8.23
N THR A 727 -1.37 18.74 -8.18
CA THR A 727 -2.83 18.85 -8.36
C THR A 727 -3.21 19.47 -9.72
N ASN A 728 -4.37 19.10 -10.27
CA ASN A 728 -5.05 19.87 -11.32
C ASN A 728 -6.19 20.67 -10.64
N PRO A 729 -6.05 21.98 -10.43
CA PRO A 729 -7.04 22.79 -9.72
C PRO A 729 -8.41 22.84 -10.41
N LYS A 730 -8.49 22.69 -11.74
CA LYS A 730 -9.78 22.68 -12.46
C LYS A 730 -10.62 21.47 -12.06
N LEU A 731 -9.97 20.36 -11.73
CA LEU A 731 -10.62 19.12 -11.27
C LEU A 731 -10.77 19.11 -9.73
N TYR A 732 -9.66 19.30 -9.02
CA TYR A 732 -9.55 19.30 -7.56
C TYR A 732 -9.51 20.74 -7.02
N ASN A 733 -10.63 21.46 -7.13
CA ASN A 733 -10.81 22.80 -6.53
C ASN A 733 -11.51 22.72 -5.16
N PRO A 734 -11.39 23.79 -4.33
CA PRO A 734 -12.05 23.88 -3.04
C PRO A 734 -13.56 24.15 -3.09
N ILE A 735 -14.16 24.26 -4.29
CA ILE A 735 -15.59 24.61 -4.46
C ILE A 735 -16.47 23.46 -3.97
N GLU A 736 -17.29 23.73 -2.96
CA GLU A 736 -18.12 22.71 -2.32
C GLU A 736 -19.38 22.42 -3.14
N ASN A 737 -19.64 21.13 -3.41
CA ASN A 737 -20.84 20.66 -4.11
C ASN A 737 -22.04 20.43 -3.15
N GLY A 738 -21.87 20.74 -1.86
CA GLY A 738 -22.82 20.51 -0.77
C GLY A 738 -22.11 20.55 0.59
N PRO A 739 -22.84 20.44 1.71
CA PRO A 739 -22.23 20.44 3.05
C PRO A 739 -21.32 19.22 3.24
N ARG A 740 -20.12 19.44 3.78
CA ARG A 740 -19.17 18.36 4.06
C ARG A 740 -19.62 17.48 5.23
N SER A 741 -19.47 16.17 5.07
CA SER A 741 -19.55 15.21 6.17
C SER A 741 -18.34 15.37 7.10
N ARG A 742 -18.50 14.88 8.34
CA ARG A 742 -17.39 14.66 9.27
C ARG A 742 -16.83 13.24 9.21
N SER A 743 -17.14 12.47 8.17
CA SER A 743 -16.48 11.19 7.92
C SER A 743 -15.05 11.41 7.43
N ALA A 744 -14.19 10.40 7.63
CA ALA A 744 -12.87 10.31 7.04
C ALA A 744 -12.91 9.41 5.81
N THR A 745 -12.61 9.97 4.64
CA THR A 745 -12.72 9.29 3.35
C THR A 745 -11.38 8.77 2.84
N PHE A 746 -11.35 7.51 2.41
CA PHE A 746 -10.20 6.91 1.72
C PHE A 746 -10.62 6.43 0.32
N ALA A 747 -10.04 7.01 -0.73
CA ALA A 747 -10.20 6.51 -2.09
C ALA A 747 -8.95 5.69 -2.50
N GLY A 748 -9.05 4.36 -2.45
CA GLY A 748 -7.91 3.47 -2.64
C GLY A 748 -8.22 2.03 -2.23
N SER A 749 -7.26 1.14 -2.49
CA SER A 749 -7.43 -0.30 -2.29
C SER A 749 -6.38 -0.90 -1.36
N TRP A 750 -6.70 -2.10 -0.89
CA TRP A 750 -5.79 -3.00 -0.22
C TRP A 750 -4.79 -3.63 -1.22
N TYR A 751 -3.59 -3.90 -0.75
CA TYR A 751 -2.52 -4.54 -1.51
C TYR A 751 -1.69 -5.40 -0.56
N SER A 752 -2.09 -6.66 -0.36
CA SER A 752 -1.54 -7.53 0.69
C SER A 752 -0.04 -7.85 0.58
N TYR A 753 0.60 -7.47 -0.53
CA TYR A 753 2.04 -7.62 -0.78
C TYR A 753 2.86 -6.40 -0.32
N PHE A 754 2.24 -5.33 0.18
CA PHE A 754 2.88 -4.25 0.92
C PHE A 754 2.49 -4.35 2.42
N PRO A 755 3.14 -5.22 3.21
CA PRO A 755 2.71 -5.50 4.59
C PRO A 755 2.77 -4.26 5.49
N ASP A 756 3.83 -3.45 5.40
CA ASP A 756 4.01 -2.26 6.25
C ASP A 756 2.92 -1.22 5.97
N ARG A 757 2.63 -0.96 4.69
CA ARG A 757 1.51 -0.10 4.26
C ARG A 757 0.15 -0.59 4.77
N CYS A 758 -0.05 -1.91 4.85
CA CYS A 758 -1.28 -2.49 5.39
C CYS A 758 -1.38 -2.29 6.91
N ALA A 759 -0.28 -2.45 7.65
CA ALA A 759 -0.21 -2.17 9.08
C ALA A 759 -0.42 -0.67 9.40
N ASP A 760 0.16 0.23 8.60
CA ASP A 760 -0.09 1.68 8.70
C ASP A 760 -1.57 2.01 8.47
N MET A 761 -2.19 1.40 7.44
CA MET A 761 -3.59 1.60 7.11
C MET A 761 -4.52 1.09 8.21
N GLU A 762 -4.25 -0.08 8.79
CA GLU A 762 -4.94 -0.60 9.97
C GLU A 762 -4.82 0.38 11.15
N THR A 763 -3.60 0.77 11.51
CA THR A 763 -3.30 1.70 12.61
C THR A 763 -4.08 3.02 12.47
N ILE A 764 -4.10 3.60 11.26
CA ILE A 764 -4.78 4.86 10.99
C ILE A 764 -6.30 4.68 10.99
N PHE A 765 -6.83 3.60 10.42
CA PHE A 765 -8.28 3.32 10.44
C PHE A 765 -8.79 3.06 11.87
N HIS A 766 -8.06 2.29 12.68
CA HIS A 766 -8.38 2.11 14.10
C HIS A 766 -8.30 3.43 14.86
N GLY A 767 -7.24 4.24 14.65
CA GLY A 767 -7.10 5.56 15.29
C GLY A 767 -8.24 6.54 14.97
N ILE A 768 -8.77 6.50 13.75
CA ILE A 768 -9.94 7.27 13.29
C ILE A 768 -11.22 6.81 14.01
N LEU A 769 -11.47 5.50 14.05
CA LEU A 769 -12.63 4.91 14.74
C LEU A 769 -12.57 5.17 16.26
N ASP A 770 -11.38 5.07 16.86
CA ASP A 770 -11.12 5.37 18.27
C ASP A 770 -11.28 6.87 18.60
N ALA A 771 -11.20 7.76 17.61
CA ALA A 771 -11.52 9.19 17.74
C ALA A 771 -13.03 9.48 17.59
N GLY A 772 -13.86 8.45 17.33
CA GLY A 772 -15.29 8.61 17.10
C GLY A 772 -15.62 9.21 15.73
N ILE A 773 -14.68 9.17 14.78
CA ILE A 773 -14.86 9.67 13.42
C ILE A 773 -15.35 8.51 12.54
N GLU A 774 -16.41 8.73 11.76
CA GLU A 774 -16.92 7.71 10.83
C GLU A 774 -15.95 7.47 9.68
N LEU A 775 -15.74 6.20 9.30
CA LEU A 775 -14.80 5.81 8.24
C LEU A 775 -15.56 5.44 6.95
N GLU A 776 -15.07 5.89 5.80
CA GLU A 776 -15.63 5.55 4.47
C GLU A 776 -14.53 5.18 3.45
N ILE A 777 -14.54 3.93 3.00
CA ILE A 777 -13.51 3.34 2.14
C ILE A 777 -14.08 3.13 0.72
N TYR A 778 -13.69 3.97 -0.23
CA TYR A 778 -14.04 3.84 -1.63
C TYR A 778 -13.00 2.97 -2.34
N ASP A 779 -13.24 1.66 -2.34
CA ASP A 779 -12.33 0.66 -2.90
C ASP A 779 -12.37 0.64 -4.43
N ARG A 780 -11.20 0.77 -5.09
CA ARG A 780 -11.09 0.70 -6.56
C ARG A 780 -11.41 -0.69 -7.11
N TYR A 781 -11.16 -1.73 -6.34
CA TYR A 781 -11.40 -3.13 -6.71
C TYR A 781 -12.68 -3.68 -6.07
N TYR A 782 -13.65 -2.82 -5.75
CA TYR A 782 -14.89 -3.21 -5.08
C TYR A 782 -15.56 -4.44 -5.73
N GLY A 783 -15.66 -5.53 -4.98
CA GLY A 783 -16.28 -6.78 -5.42
C GLY A 783 -15.35 -7.73 -6.22
N ASN A 784 -14.08 -7.37 -6.41
CA ASN A 784 -13.06 -8.27 -6.95
C ASN A 784 -12.81 -9.43 -5.96
N PRO A 785 -12.84 -10.70 -6.39
CA PRO A 785 -12.56 -11.85 -5.51
C PRO A 785 -11.07 -12.10 -5.23
N ASP A 786 -10.14 -11.35 -5.84
CA ASP A 786 -8.70 -11.55 -5.66
C ASP A 786 -8.25 -11.21 -4.22
N PRO A 787 -7.70 -12.18 -3.45
CA PRO A 787 -7.26 -11.97 -2.07
C PRO A 787 -6.29 -10.80 -1.88
N ILE A 788 -5.49 -10.43 -2.88
CA ILE A 788 -4.50 -9.36 -2.73
C ILE A 788 -5.16 -7.98 -2.53
N HIS A 789 -6.42 -7.82 -2.91
CA HIS A 789 -7.20 -6.59 -2.81
C HIS A 789 -8.31 -6.63 -1.74
N LEU A 790 -8.44 -7.74 -1.00
CA LEU A 790 -9.45 -7.85 0.05
C LEU A 790 -8.99 -7.16 1.34
N PHE A 791 -9.70 -6.12 1.74
CA PHE A 791 -9.57 -5.53 3.08
C PHE A 791 -9.93 -6.55 4.19
N PRO A 792 -9.34 -6.42 5.39
CA PRO A 792 -9.71 -7.20 6.57
C PRO A 792 -11.22 -7.19 6.87
N ASP A 793 -11.71 -8.30 7.46
CA ASP A 793 -13.14 -8.53 7.68
C ASP A 793 -13.82 -7.43 8.52
N GLU A 794 -13.09 -6.82 9.45
CA GLU A 794 -13.56 -5.74 10.33
C GLU A 794 -13.90 -4.44 9.58
N PHE A 795 -13.21 -4.14 8.47
CA PHE A 795 -13.43 -2.89 7.73
C PHE A 795 -14.55 -2.97 6.70
N LYS A 796 -15.07 -4.17 6.42
CA LYS A 796 -16.15 -4.40 5.43
C LYS A 796 -17.39 -3.51 5.60
N PRO A 797 -17.86 -3.12 6.81
CA PRO A 797 -18.98 -2.20 6.98
C PRO A 797 -18.73 -0.78 6.44
N TYR A 798 -17.47 -0.35 6.37
CA TYR A 798 -17.06 0.99 5.92
C TYR A 798 -16.82 1.06 4.41
N ILE A 799 -16.76 -0.09 3.72
CA ILE A 799 -16.50 -0.15 2.28
C ILE A 799 -17.71 0.37 1.49
N ARG A 800 -17.41 1.26 0.54
CA ARG A 800 -18.30 1.87 -0.45
C ARG A 800 -17.90 1.37 -1.84
N LYS A 801 -18.79 1.54 -2.82
CA LYS A 801 -18.51 1.19 -4.22
C LYS A 801 -17.34 2.00 -4.77
N ASN A 802 -16.65 1.44 -5.77
CA ASN A 802 -15.67 2.18 -6.56
C ASN A 802 -16.29 3.42 -7.21
N VAL A 803 -15.46 4.46 -7.38
CA VAL A 803 -15.84 5.73 -8.01
C VAL A 803 -14.96 5.92 -9.25
N PRO A 804 -15.53 6.28 -10.42
CA PRO A 804 -14.76 6.61 -11.62
C PRO A 804 -13.73 7.72 -11.38
N ALA A 805 -12.60 7.70 -12.10
CA ALA A 805 -11.47 8.60 -11.85
C ALA A 805 -11.84 10.09 -11.92
N ASP A 806 -12.73 10.46 -12.85
CA ASP A 806 -13.26 11.82 -13.02
C ASP A 806 -14.25 12.26 -11.91
N ARG A 807 -14.76 11.31 -11.11
CA ARG A 807 -15.69 11.55 -9.99
C ARG A 807 -15.04 11.42 -8.61
N VAL A 808 -13.79 10.97 -8.52
CA VAL A 808 -12.99 11.00 -7.27
C VAL A 808 -12.94 12.39 -6.60
N PRO A 809 -12.90 13.54 -7.32
CA PRO A 809 -12.93 14.86 -6.68
C PRO A 809 -14.18 15.10 -5.83
N ASP A 810 -15.33 14.49 -6.14
CA ASP A 810 -16.53 14.63 -5.31
C ASP A 810 -16.35 13.98 -3.94
N VAL A 811 -15.65 12.84 -3.87
CA VAL A 811 -15.37 12.13 -2.62
C VAL A 811 -14.42 12.93 -1.74
N PHE A 812 -13.44 13.59 -2.35
CA PHE A 812 -12.51 14.45 -1.62
C PHE A 812 -13.21 15.72 -1.12
N LYS A 813 -14.11 16.30 -1.90
CA LYS A 813 -14.89 17.50 -1.53
C LYS A 813 -16.07 17.20 -0.61
N SER A 814 -16.54 15.96 -0.51
CA SER A 814 -17.71 15.61 0.31
C SER A 814 -17.43 15.52 1.81
N ALA A 815 -16.16 15.51 2.23
CA ALA A 815 -15.75 15.28 3.61
C ALA A 815 -14.77 16.35 4.12
N VAL A 816 -14.72 16.53 5.44
CA VAL A 816 -13.70 17.35 6.12
C VAL A 816 -12.35 16.62 6.16
N TYR A 817 -12.36 15.30 6.43
CA TYR A 817 -11.15 14.50 6.61
C TYR A 817 -10.93 13.58 5.40
N GLY A 818 -9.71 13.58 4.88
CA GLY A 818 -9.26 12.72 3.80
C GLY A 818 -8.04 11.93 4.22
N ILE A 819 -8.07 10.62 3.96
CA ILE A 819 -7.02 9.70 4.35
C ILE A 819 -6.08 9.50 3.17
N ASN A 820 -4.79 9.75 3.40
CA ASN A 820 -3.70 9.36 2.53
C ASN A 820 -2.92 8.18 3.13
N ILE A 821 -2.42 7.30 2.26
CA ILE A 821 -1.56 6.17 2.65
C ILE A 821 -0.50 6.00 1.56
N ASN A 822 0.76 6.09 1.96
CA ASN A 822 1.95 5.99 1.13
C ASN A 822 2.56 4.58 1.21
N SER A 823 3.00 4.02 0.07
CA SER A 823 3.81 2.79 0.04
C SER A 823 5.31 3.07 0.16
N ILE A 824 5.73 4.28 -0.21
CA ILE A 824 7.12 4.73 -0.20
C ILE A 824 7.20 5.82 0.86
N THR A 825 8.04 5.58 1.87
CA THR A 825 8.15 6.42 3.07
C THR A 825 9.47 7.19 3.14
N ASP A 826 10.52 6.73 2.47
CA ASP A 826 11.87 7.30 2.59
C ASP A 826 12.27 8.31 1.49
N SER A 827 11.49 8.41 0.40
CA SER A 827 11.74 9.35 -0.70
C SER A 827 11.46 10.81 -0.29
N THR A 828 12.24 11.75 -0.81
CA THR A 828 12.03 13.20 -0.63
C THR A 828 10.89 13.75 -1.49
N THR A 829 10.55 13.08 -2.60
CA THR A 829 9.53 13.57 -3.54
C THR A 829 8.47 12.55 -3.95
N MET A 830 8.74 11.25 -3.80
CA MET A 830 7.78 10.21 -4.18
C MET A 830 6.88 9.82 -2.99
N PHE A 831 5.62 10.24 -3.07
CA PHE A 831 4.53 9.80 -2.21
C PHE A 831 3.20 9.84 -2.98
N ALA A 832 2.10 9.40 -2.36
CA ALA A 832 0.84 9.25 -3.07
C ALA A 832 0.27 10.60 -3.52
N ARG A 833 0.01 10.74 -4.83
CA ARG A 833 -0.57 11.94 -5.48
C ARG A 833 -1.83 12.50 -4.79
N ARG A 834 -2.57 11.62 -4.09
CA ARG A 834 -3.77 11.92 -3.30
C ARG A 834 -3.54 13.04 -2.28
N ALA A 835 -2.33 13.18 -1.73
CA ALA A 835 -2.01 14.29 -0.83
C ALA A 835 -2.32 15.66 -1.47
N PHE A 836 -1.79 15.92 -2.67
CA PHE A 836 -2.06 17.14 -3.43
C PHE A 836 -3.54 17.27 -3.80
N GLU A 837 -4.17 16.18 -4.25
CA GLU A 837 -5.58 16.15 -4.67
C GLU A 837 -6.55 16.48 -3.51
N LEU A 838 -6.25 16.02 -2.28
CA LEU A 838 -7.00 16.33 -1.06
C LEU A 838 -6.81 17.78 -0.61
N MET A 839 -5.56 18.25 -0.52
CA MET A 839 -5.25 19.63 -0.11
C MET A 839 -5.86 20.65 -1.05
N SER A 840 -5.77 20.41 -2.35
CA SER A 840 -6.36 21.24 -3.41
C SER A 840 -7.90 21.23 -3.38
N SER A 841 -8.49 20.14 -2.87
CA SER A 841 -9.93 20.04 -2.59
C SER A 841 -10.33 20.67 -1.23
N ASN A 842 -9.41 21.35 -0.54
CA ASN A 842 -9.58 21.91 0.80
C ASN A 842 -10.01 20.86 1.85
N THR A 843 -9.36 19.70 1.84
CA THR A 843 -9.70 18.55 2.70
C THR A 843 -8.52 18.23 3.61
N PHE A 844 -8.78 18.03 4.91
CA PHE A 844 -7.75 17.81 5.93
C PHE A 844 -7.06 16.46 5.70
N VAL A 845 -5.73 16.45 5.57
CA VAL A 845 -4.98 15.23 5.25
C VAL A 845 -4.51 14.53 6.52
N ILE A 846 -5.07 13.33 6.75
CA ILE A 846 -4.55 12.33 7.68
C ILE A 846 -3.69 11.36 6.85
N SER A 847 -2.43 11.16 7.21
CA SER A 847 -1.50 10.30 6.48
C SER A 847 -0.70 9.37 7.40
N ASN A 848 -0.14 8.30 6.86
CA ASN A 848 1.10 7.74 7.40
C ASN A 848 2.27 8.66 7.04
N TYR A 849 3.34 8.60 7.81
CA TYR A 849 4.56 9.35 7.59
C TYR A 849 5.21 8.95 6.27
N SER A 850 5.60 9.96 5.50
CA SER A 850 6.68 9.83 4.54
C SER A 850 7.56 11.08 4.63
N ARG A 851 8.86 10.87 4.40
CA ARG A 851 9.87 11.91 4.42
C ARG A 851 9.49 13.07 3.50
N GLY A 852 9.13 12.79 2.25
CA GLY A 852 8.73 13.82 1.29
C GLY A 852 7.46 14.57 1.69
N MET A 853 6.52 13.97 2.44
CA MET A 853 5.39 14.73 2.97
C MET A 853 5.78 15.61 4.17
N GLU A 854 6.69 15.16 5.03
CA GLU A 854 7.20 15.98 6.15
C GLU A 854 8.10 17.12 5.66
N GLU A 855 8.95 16.89 4.65
CA GLU A 855 9.80 17.91 4.04
C GLU A 855 9.01 18.92 3.19
N MET A 856 7.96 18.49 2.48
CA MET A 856 7.16 19.37 1.60
C MET A 856 6.02 20.09 2.32
N PHE A 857 5.39 19.47 3.34
CA PHE A 857 4.19 20.00 3.99
C PHE A 857 4.32 20.17 5.50
N GLY A 858 5.23 19.44 6.16
CA GLY A 858 5.46 19.54 7.60
C GLY A 858 4.18 19.48 8.43
N ASP A 859 3.95 20.51 9.23
CA ASP A 859 2.86 20.56 10.23
C ASP A 859 1.44 20.76 9.66
N VAL A 860 1.24 21.01 8.35
CA VAL A 860 -0.12 21.08 7.77
C VAL A 860 -0.72 19.70 7.47
N VAL A 861 0.05 18.63 7.64
CA VAL A 861 -0.39 17.23 7.55
C VAL A 861 -0.42 16.60 8.93
N LEU A 862 -1.42 15.75 9.18
CA LEU A 862 -1.44 14.89 10.37
C LEU A 862 -0.84 13.50 10.06
N PHE A 863 0.37 13.25 10.55
CA PHE A 863 1.00 11.92 10.54
C PHE A 863 0.48 11.09 11.72
N ALA A 864 -0.57 10.31 11.49
CA ALA A 864 -1.33 9.62 12.54
C ALA A 864 -0.67 8.32 13.04
N ASP A 865 0.33 7.82 12.32
CA ASP A 865 1.24 6.74 12.72
C ASP A 865 2.35 7.23 13.68
N LYS A 866 2.94 8.41 13.41
CA LYS A 866 3.90 9.08 14.33
C LYS A 866 3.20 9.66 15.56
N HIS A 867 1.99 10.21 15.38
CA HIS A 867 1.28 11.02 16.37
C HIS A 867 -0.22 10.67 16.47
N PRO A 868 -0.58 9.43 16.85
CA PRO A 868 -1.97 8.99 16.93
C PRO A 868 -2.81 9.83 17.92
N GLU A 869 -2.18 10.40 18.94
CA GLU A 869 -2.82 11.29 19.92
C GLU A 869 -3.28 12.62 19.30
N ARG A 870 -2.59 13.13 18.27
CA ARG A 870 -2.88 14.46 17.69
C ARG A 870 -4.29 14.52 17.08
N LEU A 871 -4.81 13.43 16.51
CA LEU A 871 -6.15 13.39 15.92
C LEU A 871 -7.25 13.77 16.93
N LYS A 872 -7.08 13.40 18.21
CA LYS A 872 -8.03 13.70 19.30
C LYS A 872 -7.78 15.05 19.97
N SER A 873 -6.61 15.67 19.77
CA SER A 873 -6.23 16.92 20.43
C SER A 873 -6.44 18.17 19.58
N LEU A 874 -6.51 18.04 18.26
CA LEU A 874 -6.70 19.17 17.34
C LEU A 874 -8.11 19.78 17.50
N SER A 875 -8.17 21.10 17.61
CA SER A 875 -9.44 21.82 17.60
C SER A 875 -9.97 21.99 16.17
N GLU A 876 -11.26 22.31 16.03
CA GLU A 876 -11.85 22.69 14.73
C GLU A 876 -11.06 23.82 14.07
N SER A 877 -10.64 24.84 14.82
CA SER A 877 -9.85 25.96 14.29
C SER A 877 -8.41 25.57 13.92
N ASP A 878 -7.86 24.49 14.46
CA ASP A 878 -6.59 23.95 13.97
C ASP A 878 -6.78 23.21 12.65
N ILE A 879 -7.85 22.42 12.53
CA ILE A 879 -8.21 21.70 11.31
C ILE A 879 -8.51 22.68 10.16
N GLU A 880 -9.29 23.74 10.43
CA GLU A 880 -9.58 24.81 9.46
C GLU A 880 -8.30 25.53 9.01
N ARG A 881 -7.43 25.93 9.95
CA ARG A 881 -6.15 26.57 9.63
C ARG A 881 -5.25 25.68 8.77
N MET A 882 -5.03 24.43 9.19
CA MET A 882 -4.15 23.49 8.46
C MET A 882 -4.67 23.20 7.04
N ARG A 883 -5.99 23.12 6.86
CA ARG A 883 -6.63 22.96 5.54
C ARG A 883 -6.37 24.15 4.62
N ASP A 884 -6.52 25.37 5.14
CA ASP A 884 -6.32 26.62 4.40
C ASP A 884 -4.84 26.84 4.03
N GLU A 885 -3.93 26.62 4.99
CA GLU A 885 -2.48 26.66 4.76
C GLU A 885 -2.05 25.62 3.71
N ALA A 886 -2.55 24.39 3.78
CA ALA A 886 -2.26 23.34 2.79
C ALA A 886 -2.83 23.65 1.40
N LEU A 887 -4.06 24.20 1.32
CA LEU A 887 -4.69 24.63 0.08
C LEU A 887 -3.85 25.71 -0.62
N HIS A 888 -3.42 26.74 0.12
CA HIS A 888 -2.57 27.79 -0.42
C HIS A 888 -1.23 27.24 -0.93
N LEU A 889 -0.55 26.42 -0.12
CA LEU A 889 0.74 25.82 -0.46
C LEU A 889 0.70 24.99 -1.76
N VAL A 890 -0.31 24.13 -1.95
CA VAL A 890 -0.40 23.30 -3.17
C VAL A 890 -0.82 24.08 -4.41
N LEU A 891 -1.66 25.11 -4.26
CA LEU A 891 -2.09 25.96 -5.39
C LEU A 891 -0.98 26.92 -5.85
N GLU A 892 -0.07 27.33 -4.97
CA GLU A 892 1.04 28.24 -5.32
C GLU A 892 2.26 27.52 -5.91
N HIS A 893 2.55 26.28 -5.50
CA HIS A 893 3.82 25.60 -5.83
C HIS A 893 3.68 24.20 -6.44
N HIS A 894 2.49 23.59 -6.40
CA HIS A 894 2.30 22.17 -6.70
C HIS A 894 1.14 21.88 -7.65
N THR A 895 0.92 22.73 -8.65
CA THR A 895 -0.03 22.48 -9.75
C THR A 895 0.63 21.76 -10.93
N TYR A 896 -0.17 21.08 -11.76
CA TYR A 896 0.33 20.49 -13.01
C TYR A 896 0.73 21.54 -14.05
N GLU A 897 0.23 22.78 -13.97
CA GLU A 897 0.79 23.94 -14.68
C GLU A 897 2.27 24.13 -14.30
N ASN A 898 2.61 24.19 -13.00
CA ASN A 898 4.00 24.30 -12.56
C ASN A 898 4.86 23.12 -13.05
N ARG A 899 4.32 21.89 -13.03
CA ARG A 899 5.02 20.70 -13.52
C ARG A 899 5.25 20.76 -15.02
N PHE A 900 4.30 21.26 -15.81
CA PHE A 900 4.50 21.41 -17.25
C PHE A 900 5.53 22.49 -17.57
N LEU A 901 5.60 23.59 -16.82
CA LEU A 901 6.69 24.56 -16.97
C LEU A 901 8.07 23.91 -16.70
N GLN A 902 8.21 23.12 -15.63
CA GLN A 902 9.45 22.36 -15.36
C GLN A 902 9.84 21.40 -16.49
N VAL A 903 8.85 20.78 -17.15
CA VAL A 903 9.06 19.93 -18.33
C VAL A 903 9.58 20.75 -19.52
N LEU A 904 9.01 21.94 -19.77
CA LEU A 904 9.44 22.83 -20.85
C LEU A 904 10.84 23.42 -20.59
N ASP A 905 11.14 23.79 -19.34
CA ASP A 905 12.45 24.29 -18.92
C ASP A 905 13.53 23.22 -19.09
N LEU A 906 13.29 21.97 -18.64
CA LEU A 906 14.21 20.85 -18.83
C LEU A 906 14.44 20.53 -20.32
N ALA A 907 13.36 20.54 -21.11
CA ALA A 907 13.41 20.30 -22.55
C ALA A 907 13.90 21.50 -23.37
N GLN A 908 14.24 22.63 -22.71
CA GLN A 908 14.67 23.89 -23.32
C GLN A 908 13.72 24.40 -24.41
N ILE A 909 12.41 24.16 -24.26
CA ILE A 909 11.39 24.58 -25.22
C ILE A 909 10.90 26.00 -24.83
N PRO A 910 11.09 27.03 -25.68
CA PRO A 910 10.69 28.38 -25.34
C PRO A 910 9.15 28.51 -25.28
N TYR A 911 8.66 29.13 -24.21
CA TYR A 911 7.24 29.46 -24.02
C TYR A 911 7.05 30.92 -23.64
N LEU A 912 5.82 31.41 -23.84
CA LEU A 912 5.37 32.70 -23.36
C LEU A 912 4.85 32.54 -21.94
N THR A 913 5.39 33.30 -20.99
CA THR A 913 4.92 33.30 -19.60
C THR A 913 3.43 33.69 -19.54
N PRO A 914 2.55 32.87 -18.95
CA PRO A 914 1.16 33.26 -18.72
C PRO A 914 1.08 34.56 -17.91
N ALA A 915 0.22 35.49 -18.33
CA ALA A 915 -0.03 36.69 -17.53
C ALA A 915 -0.74 36.28 -16.22
N THR A 916 -0.19 36.67 -15.07
CA THR A 916 -0.74 36.32 -13.75
C THR A 916 -2.21 36.76 -13.66
N PRO A 917 -3.18 35.83 -13.50
CA PRO A 917 -4.58 36.20 -13.45
C PRO A 917 -4.88 36.98 -12.15
N LEU A 918 -5.41 38.19 -12.29
CA LEU A 918 -5.77 39.04 -11.16
C LEU A 918 -7.11 38.59 -10.56
N THR A 919 -7.07 37.75 -9.52
CA THR A 919 -8.26 37.40 -8.73
C THR A 919 -8.61 38.55 -7.79
N LEU A 920 -9.81 39.11 -7.94
CA LEU A 920 -10.32 40.20 -7.11
C LEU A 920 -11.35 39.65 -6.11
N VAL A 921 -10.97 39.58 -4.84
CA VAL A 921 -11.85 39.17 -3.74
C VAL A 921 -12.56 40.39 -3.16
N ALA A 922 -13.88 40.31 -3.02
CA ALA A 922 -14.71 41.33 -2.37
C ALA A 922 -15.55 40.69 -1.25
N ASP A 923 -15.37 41.15 -0.02
CA ASP A 923 -16.22 40.79 1.12
C ASP A 923 -17.60 41.46 0.97
N VAL A 924 -18.66 40.64 0.98
CA VAL A 924 -20.04 41.05 0.72
C VAL A 924 -20.99 40.37 1.70
N ARG A 925 -21.93 41.16 2.25
CA ARG A 925 -22.83 40.72 3.34
C ARG A 925 -24.14 40.12 2.87
N ASP A 926 -24.50 40.34 1.60
CA ASP A 926 -25.72 39.91 0.95
C ASP A 926 -25.55 39.89 -0.58
N ASP A 927 -26.51 39.27 -1.29
CA ASP A 927 -26.53 39.17 -2.76
C ASP A 927 -26.56 40.54 -3.46
N ALA A 928 -27.10 41.57 -2.79
CA ALA A 928 -27.10 42.94 -3.30
C ALA A 928 -25.68 43.53 -3.30
N GLY A 929 -24.90 43.27 -2.25
CA GLY A 929 -23.48 43.56 -2.14
C GLY A 929 -22.65 42.82 -3.19
N ALA A 930 -22.91 41.52 -3.40
CA ALA A 930 -22.28 40.74 -4.47
C ALA A 930 -22.53 41.35 -5.86
N THR A 931 -23.81 41.65 -6.15
CA THR A 931 -24.22 42.29 -7.42
C THR A 931 -23.59 43.68 -7.60
N ALA A 932 -23.47 44.46 -6.53
CA ALA A 932 -22.84 45.79 -6.55
C ALA A 932 -21.32 45.72 -6.75
N ALA A 933 -20.64 44.73 -6.15
CA ALA A 933 -19.22 44.49 -6.35
C ALA A 933 -18.94 44.10 -7.82
N ILE A 934 -19.68 43.12 -8.36
CA ILE A 934 -19.56 42.69 -9.76
C ILE A 934 -19.77 43.87 -10.71
N ARG A 935 -20.87 44.62 -10.59
CA ARG A 935 -21.13 45.80 -11.44
C ARG A 935 -20.01 46.85 -11.39
N ARG A 936 -19.35 47.00 -10.25
CA ARG A 936 -18.26 47.98 -10.04
C ARG A 936 -16.93 47.52 -10.64
N LEU A 937 -16.75 46.22 -10.87
CA LEU A 937 -15.66 45.64 -11.64
C LEU A 937 -15.95 45.66 -13.15
N GLU A 938 -17.22 45.50 -13.54
CA GLU A 938 -17.68 45.52 -14.93
C GLU A 938 -17.80 46.93 -15.53
N THR A 939 -17.85 47.99 -14.73
CA THR A 939 -17.93 49.38 -15.24
C THR A 939 -16.53 49.97 -15.48
N PRO A 940 -16.19 50.34 -16.73
CA PRO A 940 -14.96 51.10 -16.99
C PRO A 940 -14.99 52.44 -16.25
N PRO A 941 -13.85 52.96 -15.76
CA PRO A 941 -13.78 54.23 -15.04
C PRO A 941 -14.01 55.42 -15.98
N SER A 942 -15.28 55.66 -16.31
CA SER A 942 -15.74 56.85 -17.02
C SER A 942 -15.66 58.08 -16.10
N THR A 943 -14.57 58.82 -16.23
CA THR A 943 -14.41 60.18 -15.68
C THR A 943 -14.70 60.34 -14.19
N CYS A 944 -13.82 59.83 -13.33
CA CYS A 944 -13.79 60.29 -11.93
C CYS A 944 -13.22 61.73 -11.87
N LYS A 945 -14.06 62.72 -12.21
CA LYS A 945 -13.78 64.14 -11.91
C LYS A 945 -13.69 64.30 -10.40
N ALA A 946 -12.73 65.11 -9.94
CA ALA A 946 -12.47 65.32 -8.53
C ALA A 946 -13.66 65.98 -7.82
N GLN A 947 -14.41 65.19 -7.04
CA GLN A 947 -15.17 65.66 -5.88
C GLN A 947 -14.94 64.66 -4.74
N GLY A 948 -14.75 65.19 -3.53
CA GLY A 948 -14.09 64.47 -2.44
C GLY A 948 -14.93 63.43 -1.71
N ASN A 949 -14.29 62.81 -0.70
CA ASN A 949 -14.85 61.91 0.30
C ASN A 949 -15.21 60.48 -0.18
N PHE A 950 -14.20 59.68 -0.53
CA PHE A 950 -14.10 58.30 -0.05
C PHE A 950 -12.63 57.88 0.06
N CYS A 951 -12.14 57.71 1.29
CA CYS A 951 -10.79 57.24 1.58
C CYS A 951 -10.82 55.73 1.79
N TRP A 952 -9.96 54.98 1.12
CA TRP A 952 -9.71 53.57 1.43
C TRP A 952 -9.01 53.47 2.79
N SER A 953 -9.77 53.23 3.87
CA SER A 953 -9.20 53.08 5.21
C SER A 953 -8.89 51.61 5.52
N THR A 954 -7.61 51.25 5.48
CA THR A 954 -7.13 50.05 6.15
C THR A 954 -7.24 50.23 7.67
N ARG A 955 -8.13 49.48 8.32
CA ARG A 955 -8.17 49.38 9.79
C ARG A 955 -7.53 48.08 10.26
N MET A 956 -6.24 48.14 10.54
CA MET A 956 -5.67 47.30 11.60
C MET A 956 -6.08 47.88 12.97
N SER A 957 -6.45 47.03 13.92
CA SER A 957 -6.58 47.40 15.34
C SER A 957 -5.23 47.27 16.07
N PRO A 958 -4.99 48.00 17.19
CA PRO A 958 -3.62 48.33 17.59
C PRO A 958 -3.10 47.65 18.89
N THR A 959 -1.93 46.99 18.75
CA THR A 959 -0.76 46.99 19.68
C THR A 959 -0.92 46.38 21.11
N PRO A 960 0.17 46.12 21.90
CA PRO A 960 1.61 46.40 21.66
C PRO A 960 2.64 45.28 22.01
N ARG A 961 3.66 45.10 21.15
CA ARG A 961 5.11 45.36 21.44
C ARG A 961 6.00 44.91 20.27
N SER A 962 6.75 45.85 19.71
CA SER A 962 7.84 45.63 18.74
C SER A 962 9.20 45.64 19.45
N PRO A 963 10.32 45.19 18.83
CA PRO A 963 10.98 45.82 17.67
C PRO A 963 11.39 44.78 16.58
N ARG A 964 11.86 45.10 15.35
CA ARG A 964 11.92 46.28 14.46
C ARG A 964 12.45 45.74 13.11
N PHE A 965 11.82 46.00 11.97
CA PHE A 965 12.51 46.00 10.65
C PHE A 965 11.87 47.01 9.69
N THR A 966 12.63 47.46 8.69
CA THR A 966 12.51 48.79 8.07
C THR A 966 11.84 48.82 6.69
N LYS A 967 11.33 50.01 6.32
CA LYS A 967 10.67 50.29 5.04
C LYS A 967 11.66 50.30 3.86
N SER A 968 11.54 49.36 2.91
CA SER A 968 12.05 49.56 1.53
C SER A 968 11.34 48.74 0.43
N THR A 969 10.70 47.60 0.75
CA THR A 969 10.24 46.63 -0.28
C THR A 969 8.88 46.91 -0.94
N ILE A 970 8.12 47.92 -0.49
CA ILE A 970 6.73 48.17 -0.97
C ILE A 970 6.68 49.11 -2.21
N ALA A 971 7.83 49.60 -2.70
CA ALA A 971 7.88 50.63 -3.74
C ALA A 971 7.89 50.12 -5.20
N THR A 972 8.11 48.82 -5.45
CA THR A 972 8.39 48.32 -6.81
C THR A 972 7.16 47.72 -7.53
N ALA A 973 6.13 47.30 -6.80
CA ALA A 973 4.96 46.60 -7.36
C ALA A 973 3.96 47.51 -8.11
N TRP A 974 4.02 48.85 -7.94
CA TRP A 974 2.99 49.77 -8.45
C TRP A 974 3.34 50.49 -9.76
N THR A 975 4.58 50.35 -10.25
CA THR A 975 5.05 51.10 -11.44
C THR A 975 4.74 50.37 -12.76
N SER A 976 4.59 49.04 -12.73
CA SER A 976 4.36 48.23 -13.95
C SER A 976 2.91 48.22 -14.43
N CYS A 977 1.91 48.40 -13.55
CA CYS A 977 0.49 48.41 -13.93
C CYS A 977 0.07 49.58 -14.84
N ARG A 978 0.96 50.53 -15.13
CA ARG A 978 0.64 51.72 -15.95
C ARG A 978 0.97 51.60 -17.44
N LYS A 979 1.42 50.41 -17.91
CA LYS A 979 1.76 50.16 -19.33
C LYS A 979 0.91 49.09 -20.05
N ALA A 980 -0.01 48.43 -19.35
CA ALA A 980 -0.81 47.31 -19.90
C ALA A 980 -2.32 47.63 -20.04
N MET A 981 -2.70 48.91 -20.07
CA MET A 981 -4.04 49.34 -20.49
C MET A 981 -3.96 50.10 -21.81
N HIS A 982 -3.75 49.36 -22.90
CA HIS A 982 -4.16 49.74 -24.25
C HIS A 982 -4.29 48.52 -25.17
#